data_AF-A0A0P1J298-F1
#
_entry.id   AF-A0A0P1J298-F1
#
_cell.length_a   1.000
_cell.length_b   1.000
_cell.length_c   1.000
_cell.angle_alpha   90.00
_cell.angle_beta   90.00
_cell.angle_gamma   90.00
#
_symmetry.space_group_name_H-M   'P 1'
#
loop_
_entity.id
_entity.type
_entity.pdbx_description
1 polymer ?
#
loop_
_entity_poly.entity_id
_entity_poly.type
_entity_poly.pdbx_seq_one_letter_code
_entity_poly.pdbx_strand_id
1 'polypeptide(L)'
;MTSPLQDILIVDLTHVLAGPFASMICQDLGARVIKVERPDTGDDTRSFPPFKDGDSAYFATINHGKESIALDLKSSTDRETFEALLRHADVVLENYRPGVMERLGYGWDSLHKRFPALIYGAVSGFGHTGPDRLKPAYDMVVQARGGVMSITGEKDRDPVRVGASIGDIIAGMYLCQGLLAALIARQKTGVGQKVDIAMLDSQLAILEHAVAITATTGEAPEPSGARHPSITPFETFHVEDGLVVIAAGNDGLFAKLCNVLELPLADDPRFATNAARCENARLLKRLIEAITLGVKKADMIARLEAAGIPTAEIQSVDQVMQDPQILARNMVVTVNAPDGGSETLAAGNPIKMSDLPDPVERSAPPRLDEHRAQILDWLLDTPAPQQECRGLLWNGASGLSLSKILLMFRQANKIEQVIAMSQDALVIFTPSGKRGRFPVGTPVLTAARQLGVDLDSVCGGRGICSKCQVTPSVGEFPKHGVTVEPDALSDWNAVEQRYKDKRGLIDGRRLGCQATVQSDIVIDVPPESQVHRQVVRKRAEVRDITLNTAVRLQYIEVEEPDMHHPSGDLERIKTALHDQAGIDRVEIDVSLLPSLQPILRKGKWTITVALHKDHDSEVSQIIRVWPGYYEGSIYGLAVDLGSTTIAAHLCDLKTGEVVASSGIMNPQIRFGEDLMSRVSYAMMNEGGDQEMTKAVREGMRALFDQIAGEANIEKDLILDATFVCNPVMHHLFLGIDPYELGQAPFALALNTSLSLKASDLELGLHQGARVYILPCIAGHVGADAAAVALSESPNTSEDLVLLVDVGTNAEIILGDKSRVLACSSPTGPAFEGAQISSGQRAAPGAIERVEIDPVTKEPRFRVIGSEKWSNEEGFDRDIATTGITGICGSGIIEAIAEMRLAGVLDASGLIGSAEQTGSARCIPDGRTNSYLLWDGSADDGPIITVTNPDIRAIQMAKAALYSGARLLMDKFEVDTVDRIVLAGAFGAHISSKHAMVLGMIPDCPLENVTSAGNAAGTGARIALLNIEARTDIEKTVGEIEKIETAVEPRFQEHFVNASAMPNSADPFPILNSIVDLPDVSFNAGGGEEAGGRRRRRRRG
;
A
#
# COMPACT_ATOMS: atom_id res chain seq x y z
N MET A 1 -1.16 -33.80 2.19
CA MET A 1 -0.98 -32.37 1.85
C MET A 1 -0.34 -32.32 0.47
N THR A 2 -0.73 -31.35 -0.33
CA THR A 2 -0.41 -31.26 -1.76
C THR A 2 0.84 -30.41 -1.98
N SER A 3 1.87 -30.92 -2.65
CA SER A 3 3.11 -30.16 -2.91
C SER A 3 2.83 -28.99 -3.89
N PRO A 4 3.55 -27.85 -3.79
CA PRO A 4 3.25 -26.65 -4.59
C PRO A 4 3.20 -26.85 -6.11
N LEU A 5 4.02 -27.77 -6.64
CA LEU A 5 4.08 -28.07 -8.07
C LEU A 5 3.58 -29.48 -8.42
N GLN A 6 2.83 -30.15 -7.54
CA GLN A 6 2.42 -31.55 -7.72
C GLN A 6 1.69 -31.85 -9.05
N ASP A 7 0.99 -30.86 -9.59
CA ASP A 7 0.17 -30.99 -10.80
C ASP A 7 0.89 -30.45 -12.04
N ILE A 8 2.17 -30.09 -11.91
CA ILE A 8 2.98 -29.52 -12.99
C ILE A 8 3.85 -30.60 -13.62
N LEU A 9 3.71 -30.77 -14.94
CA LEU A 9 4.56 -31.63 -15.75
C LEU A 9 5.64 -30.82 -16.48
N ILE A 10 6.90 -31.18 -16.26
CA ILE A 10 8.06 -30.59 -16.91
C ILE A 10 8.69 -31.62 -17.86
N VAL A 11 8.82 -31.26 -19.13
CA VAL A 11 9.61 -32.00 -20.12
C VAL A 11 11.00 -31.37 -20.19
N ASP A 12 12.00 -32.09 -19.69
CA ASP A 12 13.36 -31.61 -19.47
C ASP A 12 14.32 -32.12 -20.55
N LEU A 13 14.67 -31.27 -21.53
CA LEU A 13 15.68 -31.56 -22.56
C LEU A 13 17.09 -31.08 -22.18
N THR A 14 17.29 -30.70 -20.92
CA THR A 14 18.51 -30.04 -20.50
C THR A 14 19.64 -31.03 -20.19
N HIS A 15 20.88 -30.55 -20.26
CA HIS A 15 22.09 -31.33 -20.01
C HIS A 15 23.08 -30.58 -19.12
N VAL A 16 24.02 -31.30 -18.50
CA VAL A 16 25.07 -30.73 -17.64
C VAL A 16 24.55 -30.15 -16.32
N LEU A 17 24.32 -28.84 -16.19
CA LEU A 17 24.08 -28.24 -14.87
C LEU A 17 22.98 -27.17 -14.81
N ALA A 18 23.07 -26.06 -15.54
CA ALA A 18 22.15 -24.93 -15.37
C ALA A 18 20.65 -25.32 -15.48
N GLY A 19 20.30 -26.01 -16.57
CA GLY A 19 18.95 -26.52 -16.79
C GLY A 19 18.55 -27.64 -15.84
N PRO A 20 19.38 -28.70 -15.66
CA PRO A 20 19.07 -29.80 -14.75
C PRO A 20 18.90 -29.36 -13.29
N PHE A 21 19.63 -28.32 -12.86
CA PHE A 21 19.51 -27.74 -11.52
C PHE A 21 18.16 -27.02 -11.33
N ALA A 22 17.69 -26.29 -12.34
CA ALA A 22 16.38 -25.65 -12.32
C ALA A 22 15.25 -26.70 -12.22
N SER A 23 15.32 -27.78 -13.02
CA SER A 23 14.31 -28.83 -13.00
C SER A 23 14.34 -29.67 -11.72
N MET A 24 15.52 -29.86 -11.11
CA MET A 24 15.67 -30.47 -9.79
C MET A 24 14.96 -29.66 -8.71
N ILE A 25 15.13 -28.33 -8.68
CA ILE A 25 14.43 -27.47 -7.71
C ILE A 25 12.91 -27.58 -7.90
N CYS A 26 12.42 -27.53 -9.14
CA CYS A 26 10.98 -27.69 -9.42
C CYS A 26 10.46 -29.06 -8.96
N GLN A 27 11.25 -30.12 -9.12
CA GLN A 27 10.92 -31.45 -8.65
C GLN A 27 10.88 -31.55 -7.12
N ASP A 28 11.85 -30.95 -6.42
CA ASP A 28 11.84 -30.87 -4.96
C ASP A 28 10.61 -30.10 -4.43
N LEU A 29 10.01 -29.24 -5.25
CA LEU A 29 8.74 -28.55 -4.98
C LEU A 29 7.50 -29.35 -5.44
N GLY A 30 7.69 -30.55 -5.97
CA GLY A 30 6.65 -31.52 -6.32
C GLY A 30 6.40 -31.74 -7.81
N ALA A 31 7.08 -31.04 -8.73
CA ALA A 31 6.84 -31.21 -10.17
C ALA A 31 7.19 -32.63 -10.64
N ARG A 32 6.37 -33.18 -11.54
CA ARG A 32 6.73 -34.37 -12.29
C ARG A 32 7.69 -33.98 -13.41
N VAL A 33 8.89 -34.54 -13.43
CA VAL A 33 9.92 -34.20 -14.41
C VAL A 33 10.26 -35.41 -15.27
N ILE A 34 10.03 -35.29 -16.58
CA ILE A 34 10.41 -36.29 -17.58
C ILE A 34 11.62 -35.75 -18.34
N LYS A 35 12.78 -36.36 -18.11
CA LYS A 35 14.02 -36.03 -18.81
C LYS A 35 14.06 -36.73 -20.16
N VAL A 36 14.15 -35.94 -21.23
CA VAL A 36 14.28 -36.42 -22.61
C VAL A 36 15.74 -36.40 -23.01
N GLU A 37 16.29 -37.57 -23.28
CA GLU A 37 17.73 -37.76 -23.44
C GLU A 37 18.09 -38.30 -24.83
N ARG A 38 19.36 -38.14 -25.23
CA ARG A 38 19.85 -38.73 -26.48
C ARG A 38 19.96 -40.25 -26.34
N PRO A 39 19.54 -41.04 -27.35
CA PRO A 39 19.80 -42.47 -27.38
C PRO A 39 21.29 -42.79 -27.19
N ASP A 40 21.54 -43.95 -26.58
CA ASP A 40 22.85 -44.56 -26.29
C ASP A 40 23.76 -43.80 -25.28
N THR A 41 23.72 -42.47 -25.29
CA THR A 41 24.69 -41.62 -24.57
C THR A 41 24.06 -40.81 -23.45
N GLY A 42 22.82 -40.35 -23.63
CA GLY A 42 22.10 -39.54 -22.66
C GLY A 42 22.71 -38.16 -22.39
N ASP A 43 22.50 -37.67 -21.17
CA ASP A 43 23.18 -36.49 -20.60
C ASP A 43 24.68 -36.75 -20.43
N ASP A 44 25.52 -35.79 -20.80
CA ASP A 44 26.99 -35.89 -20.71
C ASP A 44 27.46 -36.18 -19.27
N THR A 45 26.73 -35.71 -18.26
CA THR A 45 27.09 -35.92 -16.84
C THR A 45 27.02 -37.37 -16.41
N ARG A 46 26.30 -38.25 -17.12
CA ARG A 46 26.33 -39.70 -16.88
C ARG A 46 27.74 -40.28 -17.00
N SER A 47 28.60 -39.66 -17.82
CA SER A 47 29.98 -40.06 -18.03
C SER A 47 31.00 -39.21 -17.25
N PHE A 48 30.55 -38.30 -16.38
CA PHE A 48 31.45 -37.42 -15.63
C PHE A 48 31.71 -37.95 -14.20
N PRO A 49 32.95 -37.85 -13.69
CA PRO A 49 33.26 -38.21 -12.31
C PRO A 49 32.65 -37.20 -11.31
N PRO A 50 32.60 -37.53 -10.01
CA PRO A 50 33.05 -38.79 -9.41
C PRO A 50 32.09 -39.95 -9.67
N PHE A 51 32.65 -41.17 -9.75
CA PHE A 51 31.89 -42.41 -9.94
C PHE A 51 31.76 -43.17 -8.62
N LYS A 52 30.59 -43.75 -8.39
CA LYS A 52 30.31 -44.69 -7.32
C LYS A 52 29.65 -45.92 -7.93
N ASP A 53 30.27 -47.08 -7.74
CA ASP A 53 29.85 -48.35 -8.35
C ASP A 53 29.68 -48.30 -9.90
N GLY A 54 30.47 -47.44 -10.56
CA GLY A 54 30.43 -47.24 -12.01
C GLY A 54 29.41 -46.21 -12.49
N ASP A 55 28.53 -45.73 -11.61
CA ASP A 55 27.54 -44.69 -11.91
C ASP A 55 28.04 -43.30 -11.48
N SER A 56 27.71 -42.26 -12.23
CA SER A 56 28.12 -40.89 -11.91
C SER A 56 27.32 -40.35 -10.73
N ALA A 57 28.01 -40.05 -9.63
CA ALA A 57 27.41 -39.35 -8.50
C ALA A 57 27.01 -37.92 -8.88
N TYR A 58 27.70 -37.31 -9.87
CA TYR A 58 27.32 -35.99 -10.37
C TYR A 58 25.94 -36.04 -11.06
N PHE A 59 25.72 -36.98 -11.97
CA PHE A 59 24.39 -37.18 -12.56
C PHE A 59 23.35 -37.50 -11.49
N ALA A 60 23.69 -38.38 -10.54
CA ALA A 60 22.80 -38.84 -9.50
C ALA A 60 22.27 -37.70 -8.63
N THR A 61 23.15 -36.84 -8.14
CA THR A 61 22.76 -35.75 -7.22
C THR A 61 21.83 -34.71 -7.86
N ILE A 62 21.92 -34.49 -9.18
CA ILE A 62 21.14 -33.46 -9.88
C ILE A 62 19.87 -34.00 -10.59
N ASN A 63 19.81 -35.30 -10.88
CA ASN A 63 18.70 -35.91 -11.63
C ASN A 63 17.95 -36.99 -10.85
N HIS A 64 18.13 -37.05 -9.53
CA HIS A 64 17.41 -37.96 -8.65
C HIS A 64 15.88 -37.80 -8.76
N GLY A 65 15.12 -38.89 -8.73
CA GLY A 65 13.65 -38.86 -8.77
C GLY A 65 13.01 -38.48 -10.12
N LYS A 66 13.79 -38.09 -11.14
CA LYS A 66 13.25 -37.79 -12.48
C LYS A 66 12.89 -39.09 -13.21
N GLU A 67 11.96 -39.00 -14.16
CA GLU A 67 11.74 -40.05 -15.15
C GLU A 67 12.68 -39.84 -16.36
N SER A 68 13.06 -40.90 -17.07
CA SER A 68 13.94 -40.83 -18.25
C SER A 68 13.32 -41.54 -19.45
N ILE A 69 13.38 -40.88 -20.61
CA ILE A 69 13.08 -41.45 -21.92
C ILE A 69 14.12 -40.98 -22.95
N ALA A 70 14.68 -41.91 -23.72
CA ALA A 70 15.64 -41.60 -24.77
C ALA A 70 14.93 -41.38 -26.11
N LEU A 71 15.07 -40.22 -26.75
CA LEU A 71 14.39 -39.90 -28.01
C LEU A 71 15.36 -39.27 -29.01
N ASP A 72 15.43 -39.81 -30.23
CA ASP A 72 16.06 -39.12 -31.35
C ASP A 72 15.04 -38.20 -32.03
N LEU A 73 15.08 -36.90 -31.71
CA LEU A 73 14.15 -35.91 -32.26
C LEU A 73 14.30 -35.65 -33.78
N LYS A 74 15.22 -36.37 -34.46
CA LYS A 74 15.29 -36.45 -35.93
C LYS A 74 14.45 -37.59 -36.51
N SER A 75 14.12 -38.61 -35.72
CA SER A 75 13.27 -39.74 -36.09
C SER A 75 11.80 -39.35 -36.03
N SER A 76 11.01 -39.68 -37.05
CA SER A 76 9.57 -39.36 -37.08
C SER A 76 8.80 -40.02 -35.93
N THR A 77 9.14 -41.26 -35.58
CA THR A 77 8.47 -42.02 -34.52
C THR A 77 8.72 -41.43 -33.13
N ASP A 78 9.96 -41.02 -32.86
CA ASP A 78 10.31 -40.42 -31.57
C ASP A 78 9.74 -39.00 -31.45
N ARG A 79 9.61 -38.28 -32.58
CA ARG A 79 8.91 -36.99 -32.63
C ARG A 79 7.43 -37.13 -32.29
N GLU A 80 6.76 -38.19 -32.73
CA GLU A 80 5.36 -38.44 -32.34
C GLU A 80 5.22 -38.62 -30.83
N THR A 81 6.15 -39.37 -30.22
CA THR A 81 6.21 -39.54 -28.76
C THR A 81 6.49 -38.23 -28.04
N PHE A 82 7.48 -37.46 -28.51
CA PHE A 82 7.80 -36.15 -27.93
C PHE A 82 6.64 -35.16 -28.05
N GLU A 83 5.93 -35.15 -29.18
CA GLU A 83 4.76 -34.30 -29.35
C GLU A 83 3.57 -34.72 -28.49
N ALA A 84 3.44 -36.02 -28.21
CA ALA A 84 2.48 -36.51 -27.23
C ALA A 84 2.85 -35.99 -25.82
N LEU A 85 4.13 -36.05 -25.41
CA LEU A 85 4.57 -35.46 -24.14
C LEU A 85 4.25 -33.96 -24.07
N LEU A 86 4.54 -33.19 -25.12
CA LEU A 86 4.28 -31.75 -25.16
C LEU A 86 2.79 -31.38 -25.03
N ARG A 87 1.86 -32.25 -25.41
CA ARG A 87 0.41 -32.02 -25.22
C ARG A 87 -0.01 -32.05 -23.75
N HIS A 88 0.74 -32.76 -22.91
CA HIS A 88 0.49 -32.85 -21.47
C HIS A 88 1.39 -31.91 -20.66
N ALA A 89 2.49 -31.45 -21.24
CA ALA A 89 3.48 -30.64 -20.54
C ALA A 89 2.95 -29.25 -20.19
N ASP A 90 3.28 -28.80 -18.99
CA ASP A 90 3.12 -27.41 -18.58
C ASP A 90 4.33 -26.57 -18.96
N VAL A 91 5.50 -27.20 -18.87
CA VAL A 91 6.79 -26.57 -19.12
C VAL A 91 7.64 -27.47 -20.00
N VAL A 92 8.28 -26.89 -21.01
CA VAL A 92 9.40 -27.50 -21.71
C VAL A 92 10.67 -26.74 -21.37
N LEU A 93 11.73 -27.46 -20.98
CA LEU A 93 13.04 -26.88 -20.64
C LEU A 93 14.11 -27.31 -21.61
N GLU A 94 14.96 -26.36 -21.98
CA GLU A 94 16.13 -26.62 -22.82
C GLU A 94 17.31 -25.71 -22.41
N ASN A 95 18.52 -26.21 -22.64
CA ASN A 95 19.74 -25.43 -22.49
C ASN A 95 20.70 -25.66 -23.64
N TYR A 96 20.14 -25.88 -24.83
CA TYR A 96 20.94 -26.00 -26.03
C TYR A 96 21.44 -24.63 -26.46
N ARG A 97 22.39 -24.65 -27.39
CA ARG A 97 22.75 -23.43 -28.10
C ARG A 97 21.52 -22.89 -28.83
N PRO A 98 21.20 -21.59 -28.71
CA PRO A 98 20.10 -20.97 -29.44
C PRO A 98 20.12 -21.33 -30.94
N GLY A 99 18.97 -21.69 -31.50
CA GLY A 99 18.83 -22.19 -32.88
C GLY A 99 18.74 -23.72 -33.02
N VAL A 100 19.08 -24.49 -31.98
CA VAL A 100 18.96 -25.97 -32.03
C VAL A 100 17.49 -26.39 -32.03
N MET A 101 16.69 -25.90 -31.09
CA MET A 101 15.26 -26.24 -31.00
C MET A 101 14.48 -25.75 -32.22
N GLU A 102 14.81 -24.60 -32.77
CA GLU A 102 14.23 -24.06 -34.00
C GLU A 102 14.49 -25.00 -35.19
N ARG A 103 15.72 -25.51 -35.35
CA ARG A 103 16.06 -26.48 -36.42
C ARG A 103 15.36 -27.82 -36.24
N LEU A 104 15.07 -28.23 -35.00
CA LEU A 104 14.28 -29.42 -34.71
C LEU A 104 12.77 -29.18 -34.90
N GLY A 105 12.33 -27.94 -35.14
CA GLY A 105 10.93 -27.56 -35.30
C GLY A 105 10.18 -27.34 -33.98
N TYR A 106 10.91 -27.26 -32.87
CA TYR A 106 10.40 -27.13 -31.50
C TYR A 106 10.88 -25.82 -30.84
N GLY A 107 11.25 -24.80 -31.62
CA GLY A 107 11.53 -23.47 -31.09
C GLY A 107 10.26 -22.76 -30.59
N TRP A 108 10.44 -21.70 -29.80
CA TRP A 108 9.35 -20.94 -29.17
C TRP A 108 8.19 -20.60 -30.11
N ASP A 109 8.45 -19.94 -31.24
CA ASP A 109 7.39 -19.51 -32.16
C ASP A 109 6.58 -20.67 -32.74
N SER A 110 7.20 -21.85 -32.87
CA SER A 110 6.53 -23.07 -33.35
C SER A 110 5.69 -23.69 -32.22
N LEU A 111 6.27 -23.83 -31.03
CA LEU A 111 5.60 -24.44 -29.89
C LEU A 111 4.46 -23.58 -29.35
N HIS A 112 4.63 -22.26 -29.23
CA HIS A 112 3.60 -21.37 -28.72
C HIS A 112 2.35 -21.36 -29.62
N LYS A 113 2.53 -21.45 -30.95
CA LYS A 113 1.41 -21.57 -31.89
C LYS A 113 0.65 -22.89 -31.75
N ARG A 114 1.34 -23.97 -31.38
CA ARG A 114 0.79 -25.32 -31.29
C ARG A 114 0.21 -25.62 -29.90
N PHE A 115 0.81 -25.05 -28.86
CA PHE A 115 0.50 -25.26 -27.45
C PHE A 115 0.54 -23.90 -26.73
N PRO A 116 -0.50 -23.05 -26.86
CA PRO A 116 -0.47 -21.68 -26.35
C PRO A 116 -0.27 -21.56 -24.84
N ALA A 117 -0.66 -22.57 -24.07
CA ALA A 117 -0.48 -22.63 -22.61
C ALA A 117 0.88 -23.20 -22.18
N LEU A 118 1.72 -23.69 -23.10
CA LEU A 118 3.03 -24.26 -22.78
C LEU A 118 4.02 -23.15 -22.43
N ILE A 119 4.68 -23.26 -21.29
CA ILE A 119 5.79 -22.38 -20.89
C ILE A 119 7.08 -22.94 -21.48
N TYR A 120 7.87 -22.08 -22.12
CA TYR A 120 9.16 -22.44 -22.71
C TYR A 120 10.28 -21.84 -21.89
N GLY A 121 10.97 -22.67 -21.11
CA GLY A 121 12.14 -22.26 -20.35
C GLY A 121 13.43 -22.56 -21.10
N ALA A 122 14.27 -21.55 -21.28
CA ALA A 122 15.57 -21.67 -21.91
C ALA A 122 16.65 -21.06 -21.03
N VAL A 123 17.80 -21.75 -20.94
CA VAL A 123 19.00 -21.20 -20.33
C VAL A 123 20.20 -21.43 -21.24
N SER A 124 20.94 -20.36 -21.57
CA SER A 124 22.11 -20.45 -22.44
C SER A 124 23.20 -19.48 -21.99
N GLY A 125 24.41 -19.61 -22.54
CA GLY A 125 25.54 -18.77 -22.15
C GLY A 125 25.28 -17.26 -22.27
N PHE A 126 24.63 -16.84 -23.35
CA PHE A 126 24.46 -15.44 -23.74
C PHE A 126 23.01 -15.07 -24.09
N GLY A 127 22.03 -15.92 -23.77
CA GLY A 127 20.61 -15.71 -24.08
C GLY A 127 20.26 -15.98 -25.55
N HIS A 128 18.97 -15.97 -25.89
CA HIS A 128 18.50 -16.14 -27.29
C HIS A 128 18.56 -14.83 -28.09
N THR A 129 18.95 -13.72 -27.47
CA THR A 129 19.07 -12.40 -28.11
C THR A 129 20.50 -11.84 -28.00
N GLY A 130 20.79 -10.76 -28.71
CA GLY A 130 22.10 -10.14 -28.71
C GLY A 130 23.14 -10.77 -29.67
N PRO A 131 24.32 -10.14 -29.79
CA PRO A 131 25.31 -10.48 -30.82
C PRO A 131 25.99 -11.83 -30.59
N ASP A 132 26.10 -12.28 -29.34
CA ASP A 132 26.83 -13.49 -28.97
C ASP A 132 25.95 -14.72 -28.72
N ARG A 133 24.63 -14.62 -28.96
CA ARG A 133 23.65 -15.68 -28.73
C ARG A 133 24.01 -17.06 -29.33
N LEU A 134 24.85 -17.10 -30.37
CA LEU A 134 25.27 -18.35 -31.03
C LEU A 134 26.65 -18.88 -30.54
N LYS A 135 27.32 -18.20 -29.60
CA LYS A 135 28.60 -18.66 -29.07
C LYS A 135 28.39 -19.79 -28.05
N PRO A 136 29.24 -20.83 -28.06
CA PRO A 136 29.25 -21.80 -26.97
C PRO A 136 29.69 -21.14 -25.66
N ALA A 137 29.18 -21.66 -24.55
CA ALA A 137 29.63 -21.27 -23.23
C ALA A 137 29.56 -22.45 -22.25
N TYR A 138 30.51 -22.45 -21.33
CA TYR A 138 30.45 -23.13 -20.05
C TYR A 138 30.57 -22.07 -18.96
N ASP A 139 30.28 -22.44 -17.71
CA ASP A 139 30.45 -21.58 -16.53
C ASP A 139 31.74 -20.75 -16.55
N MET A 140 32.90 -21.39 -16.79
CA MET A 140 34.19 -20.69 -16.82
C MET A 140 34.25 -19.55 -17.86
N VAL A 141 33.63 -19.75 -19.04
CA VAL A 141 33.61 -18.74 -20.12
C VAL A 141 32.74 -17.54 -19.72
N VAL A 142 31.60 -17.79 -19.09
CA VAL A 142 30.70 -16.71 -18.66
C VAL A 142 31.24 -16.00 -17.42
N GLN A 143 31.88 -16.69 -16.48
CA GLN A 143 32.55 -16.05 -15.35
C GLN A 143 33.66 -15.10 -15.83
N ALA A 144 34.47 -15.53 -16.80
CA ALA A 144 35.54 -14.72 -17.36
C ALA A 144 35.03 -13.45 -18.05
N ARG A 145 33.79 -13.48 -18.57
CA ARG A 145 33.18 -12.35 -19.27
C ARG A 145 32.26 -11.51 -18.38
N GLY A 146 31.68 -12.10 -17.36
CA GLY A 146 30.59 -11.54 -16.55
C GLY A 146 31.01 -10.71 -15.34
N GLY A 147 32.31 -10.40 -15.20
CA GLY A 147 32.84 -9.55 -14.13
C GLY A 147 33.06 -10.24 -12.78
N VAL A 148 32.38 -11.35 -12.49
CA VAL A 148 32.56 -12.09 -11.23
C VAL A 148 33.99 -12.61 -11.10
N MET A 149 34.57 -13.17 -12.17
CA MET A 149 35.96 -13.66 -12.14
C MET A 149 36.95 -12.52 -11.90
N SER A 150 36.73 -11.32 -12.46
CA SER A 150 37.71 -10.23 -12.35
C SER A 150 37.85 -9.67 -10.94
N ILE A 151 36.85 -9.87 -10.07
CA ILE A 151 36.88 -9.42 -8.68
C ILE A 151 37.18 -10.57 -7.69
N THR A 152 37.32 -11.80 -8.19
CA THR A 152 37.52 -12.99 -7.37
C THR A 152 39.01 -13.35 -7.31
N GLY A 153 39.54 -13.48 -6.09
CA GLY A 153 40.92 -13.88 -5.84
C GLY A 153 41.61 -13.04 -4.78
N GLU A 154 42.88 -13.35 -4.54
CA GLU A 154 43.73 -12.58 -3.65
C GLU A 154 44.25 -11.31 -4.32
N LYS A 155 44.46 -10.27 -3.51
CA LYS A 155 45.04 -9.02 -3.99
C LYS A 155 46.43 -9.26 -4.60
N ASP A 156 46.75 -8.52 -5.67
CA ASP A 156 48.03 -8.58 -6.39
C ASP A 156 48.33 -9.97 -7.02
N ARG A 157 47.30 -10.77 -7.27
CA ARG A 157 47.36 -12.05 -7.98
C ARG A 157 46.45 -12.02 -9.21
N ASP A 158 46.66 -12.97 -10.12
CA ASP A 158 45.77 -13.16 -11.25
C ASP A 158 44.34 -13.51 -10.75
N PRO A 159 43.28 -12.96 -11.37
CA PRO A 159 41.91 -13.32 -11.01
C PRO A 159 41.62 -14.81 -11.23
N VAL A 160 40.75 -15.38 -10.40
CA VAL A 160 40.41 -16.81 -10.41
C VAL A 160 38.91 -17.01 -10.50
N ARG A 161 38.48 -18.20 -10.97
CA ARG A 161 37.07 -18.56 -10.94
C ARG A 161 36.59 -18.75 -9.50
N VAL A 162 35.30 -18.52 -9.26
CA VAL A 162 34.63 -18.98 -8.04
C VAL A 162 34.67 -20.51 -8.02
N GLY A 163 34.87 -21.11 -6.83
CA GLY A 163 35.05 -22.55 -6.68
C GLY A 163 33.86 -23.39 -7.17
N ALA A 164 32.64 -22.91 -6.93
CA ALA A 164 31.40 -23.46 -7.49
C ALA A 164 31.17 -22.99 -8.93
N SER A 165 30.37 -23.75 -9.71
CA SER A 165 29.90 -23.36 -11.04
C SER A 165 28.81 -22.28 -10.94
N ILE A 166 29.17 -21.10 -10.42
CA ILE A 166 28.22 -20.06 -10.02
C ILE A 166 27.38 -19.54 -11.20
N GLY A 167 27.93 -19.49 -12.41
CA GLY A 167 27.21 -19.09 -13.61
C GLY A 167 26.13 -20.08 -14.01
N ASP A 168 26.39 -21.38 -13.87
CA ASP A 168 25.37 -22.41 -14.10
C ASP A 168 24.28 -22.37 -13.01
N ILE A 169 24.69 -22.36 -11.73
CA ILE A 169 23.79 -22.47 -10.58
C ILE A 169 22.83 -21.27 -10.51
N ILE A 170 23.36 -20.04 -10.62
CA ILE A 170 22.53 -18.82 -10.53
C ILE A 170 21.60 -18.71 -11.73
N ALA A 171 22.04 -19.07 -12.95
CA ALA A 171 21.17 -19.11 -14.11
C ALA A 171 20.04 -20.13 -13.93
N GLY A 172 20.33 -21.30 -13.34
CA GLY A 172 19.30 -22.29 -12.97
C GLY A 172 18.31 -21.76 -11.93
N MET A 173 18.78 -21.00 -10.93
CA MET A 173 17.90 -20.34 -9.95
C MET A 173 16.98 -19.31 -10.60
N TYR A 174 17.51 -18.44 -11.46
CA TYR A 174 16.69 -17.46 -12.20
C TYR A 174 15.72 -18.14 -13.17
N LEU A 175 16.11 -19.27 -13.78
CA LEU A 175 15.20 -20.05 -14.61
C LEU A 175 14.04 -20.59 -13.78
N CYS A 176 14.30 -21.22 -12.64
CA CYS A 176 13.24 -21.68 -11.73
C CYS A 176 12.31 -20.53 -11.30
N GLN A 177 12.86 -19.38 -10.89
CA GLN A 177 12.07 -18.20 -10.53
C GLN A 177 11.19 -17.70 -11.70
N GLY A 178 11.75 -17.63 -12.90
CA GLY A 178 11.02 -17.22 -14.10
C GLY A 178 9.92 -18.22 -14.47
N LEU A 179 10.14 -19.52 -14.28
CA LEU A 179 9.11 -20.55 -14.48
C LEU A 179 7.97 -20.42 -13.47
N LEU A 180 8.28 -20.21 -12.19
CA LEU A 180 7.26 -19.98 -11.16
C LEU A 180 6.42 -18.73 -11.48
N ALA A 181 7.08 -17.64 -11.90
CA ALA A 181 6.39 -16.42 -12.32
C ALA A 181 5.50 -16.66 -13.55
N ALA A 182 6.00 -17.39 -14.56
CA ALA A 182 5.25 -17.72 -15.76
C ALA A 182 4.06 -18.67 -15.46
N LEU A 183 4.21 -19.59 -14.51
CA LEU A 183 3.11 -20.46 -14.04
C LEU A 183 2.01 -19.64 -13.36
N ILE A 184 2.37 -18.69 -12.49
CA ILE A 184 1.43 -17.76 -11.84
C ILE A 184 0.75 -16.85 -12.88
N ALA A 185 1.51 -16.33 -13.85
CA ALA A 185 0.94 -15.51 -14.92
C ALA A 185 -0.03 -16.31 -15.79
N ARG A 186 0.33 -17.53 -16.16
CA ARG A 186 -0.52 -18.45 -16.94
C ARG A 186 -1.82 -18.79 -16.22
N GLN A 187 -1.86 -18.84 -14.89
CA GLN A 187 -3.12 -19.03 -14.15
C GLN A 187 -4.13 -17.89 -14.40
N LYS A 188 -3.63 -16.67 -14.64
CA LYS A 188 -4.47 -15.50 -14.92
C LYS A 188 -4.84 -15.40 -16.40
N THR A 189 -3.88 -15.68 -17.28
CA THR A 189 -4.01 -15.42 -18.73
C THR A 189 -4.45 -16.65 -19.53
N GLY A 190 -4.26 -17.86 -19.00
CA GLY A 190 -4.35 -19.12 -19.75
C GLY A 190 -3.24 -19.32 -20.78
N VAL A 191 -2.29 -18.40 -20.89
CA VAL A 191 -1.28 -18.36 -21.96
C VAL A 191 0.12 -18.53 -21.36
N GLY A 192 0.88 -19.46 -21.92
CA GLY A 192 2.27 -19.72 -21.57
C GLY A 192 3.22 -18.67 -22.18
N GLN A 193 4.41 -18.55 -21.61
CA GLN A 193 5.39 -17.55 -21.99
C GLN A 193 6.77 -18.18 -22.21
N LYS A 194 7.64 -17.47 -22.94
CA LYS A 194 9.05 -17.80 -23.02
C LYS A 194 9.81 -17.17 -21.87
N VAL A 195 10.52 -17.99 -21.11
CA VAL A 195 11.49 -17.58 -20.10
C VAL A 195 12.88 -17.82 -20.69
N ASP A 196 13.62 -16.76 -21.00
CA ASP A 196 14.98 -16.81 -21.58
C ASP A 196 15.99 -16.26 -20.59
N ILE A 197 16.84 -17.13 -20.06
CA ILE A 197 17.88 -16.77 -19.09
C ILE A 197 19.26 -16.90 -19.72
N ALA A 198 20.01 -15.81 -19.71
CA ALA A 198 21.42 -15.83 -20.05
C ALA A 198 22.27 -16.03 -18.79
N MET A 199 23.22 -16.97 -18.85
CA MET A 199 24.22 -17.14 -17.79
C MET A 199 25.07 -15.88 -17.62
N LEU A 200 25.40 -15.16 -18.71
CA LEU A 200 26.13 -13.90 -18.63
C LEU A 200 25.35 -12.81 -17.89
N ASP A 201 24.06 -12.63 -18.20
CA ASP A 201 23.21 -11.62 -17.55
C ASP A 201 23.08 -11.93 -16.05
N SER A 202 22.97 -13.22 -15.73
CA SER A 202 22.94 -13.73 -14.36
C SER A 202 24.22 -13.38 -13.58
N GLN A 203 25.39 -13.35 -14.23
CA GLN A 203 26.64 -12.92 -13.59
C GLN A 203 26.64 -11.42 -13.27
N LEU A 204 26.13 -10.58 -14.18
CA LEU A 204 26.07 -9.14 -13.93
C LEU A 204 25.04 -8.80 -12.84
N ALA A 205 23.91 -9.51 -12.80
CA ALA A 205 22.84 -9.28 -11.84
C ALA A 205 23.27 -9.48 -10.37
N ILE A 206 24.24 -10.36 -10.11
CA ILE A 206 24.78 -10.64 -8.77
C ILE A 206 26.00 -9.78 -8.40
N LEU A 207 26.30 -8.77 -9.21
CA LEU A 207 27.38 -7.80 -8.97
C LEU A 207 26.81 -6.44 -8.52
N GLU A 208 25.72 -6.44 -7.75
CA GLU A 208 24.95 -5.25 -7.39
C GLU A 208 25.83 -4.13 -6.82
N HIS A 209 26.72 -4.46 -5.89
CA HIS A 209 27.61 -3.49 -5.28
C HIS A 209 28.78 -3.10 -6.20
N ALA A 210 29.34 -4.04 -6.97
CA ALA A 210 30.45 -3.76 -7.88
C ALA A 210 30.01 -2.89 -9.07
N VAL A 211 28.81 -3.13 -9.59
CA VAL A 211 28.16 -2.29 -10.61
C VAL A 211 27.94 -0.88 -10.06
N ALA A 212 27.41 -0.75 -8.83
CA ALA A 212 27.23 0.55 -8.19
C ALA A 212 28.55 1.31 -8.02
N ILE A 213 29.61 0.67 -7.49
CA ILE A 213 30.93 1.29 -7.34
C ILE A 213 31.45 1.79 -8.69
N THR A 214 31.42 0.94 -9.71
CA THR A 214 31.95 1.28 -11.04
C THR A 214 31.15 2.40 -11.69
N ALA A 215 29.82 2.38 -11.58
CA ALA A 215 28.94 3.40 -12.15
C ALA A 215 29.10 4.76 -11.46
N THR A 216 29.37 4.78 -10.15
CA THR A 216 29.53 6.03 -9.38
C THR A 216 30.94 6.61 -9.48
N THR A 217 31.98 5.77 -9.43
CA THR A 217 33.38 6.23 -9.32
C THR A 217 34.14 6.19 -10.65
N GLY A 218 33.67 5.41 -11.62
CA GLY A 218 34.40 5.10 -12.85
C GLY A 218 35.52 4.06 -12.68
N GLU A 219 35.77 3.57 -11.46
CA GLU A 219 36.80 2.58 -11.15
C GLU A 219 36.14 1.24 -10.79
N ALA A 220 36.55 0.17 -11.47
CA ALA A 220 36.05 -1.17 -11.20
C ALA A 220 36.77 -1.80 -10.00
N PRO A 221 36.07 -2.57 -9.14
CA PRO A 221 36.73 -3.34 -8.09
C PRO A 221 37.72 -4.37 -8.65
N GLU A 222 38.74 -4.69 -7.86
CA GLU A 222 39.77 -5.69 -8.16
C GLU A 222 39.76 -6.82 -7.11
N PRO A 223 40.45 -7.95 -7.34
CA PRO A 223 40.58 -9.01 -6.35
C PRO A 223 41.12 -8.47 -5.03
N SER A 224 40.41 -8.74 -3.93
CA SER A 224 40.69 -8.17 -2.61
C SER A 224 40.79 -9.22 -1.49
N GLY A 225 40.79 -10.51 -1.84
CA GLY A 225 40.73 -11.61 -0.89
C GLY A 225 39.41 -11.63 -0.14
N ALA A 226 39.44 -11.94 1.17
CA ALA A 226 38.24 -12.01 2.01
C ALA A 226 37.70 -10.64 2.47
N ARG A 227 38.32 -9.52 2.05
CA ARG A 227 37.96 -8.19 2.53
C ARG A 227 36.76 -7.63 1.79
N HIS A 228 35.77 -7.12 2.52
CA HIS A 228 34.72 -6.31 1.92
C HIS A 228 35.26 -4.93 1.49
N PRO A 229 34.97 -4.45 0.26
CA PRO A 229 35.56 -3.21 -0.26
C PRO A 229 35.18 -1.96 0.55
N SER A 230 33.92 -1.87 1.01
CA SER A 230 33.32 -0.64 1.56
C SER A 230 33.03 -0.65 3.07
N ILE A 231 33.25 -1.77 3.78
CA ILE A 231 33.05 -1.84 5.24
C ILE A 231 34.24 -2.55 5.90
N THR A 232 34.65 -2.09 7.08
CA THR A 232 35.87 -2.59 7.75
C THR A 232 35.75 -2.44 9.27
N PRO A 233 36.19 -3.42 10.09
CA PRO A 233 36.68 -4.74 9.71
C PRO A 233 35.53 -5.68 9.29
N PHE A 234 35.69 -6.29 8.12
CA PHE A 234 34.77 -7.29 7.57
C PHE A 234 35.59 -8.19 6.64
N GLU A 235 36.35 -9.08 7.26
CA GLU A 235 37.34 -9.93 6.57
C GLU A 235 37.80 -11.09 7.47
N THR A 236 38.79 -11.86 7.00
CA THR A 236 39.44 -12.93 7.77
C THR A 236 40.67 -12.43 8.52
N PHE A 237 40.88 -12.97 9.72
CA PHE A 237 41.97 -12.63 10.64
C PHE A 237 42.69 -13.90 11.11
N HIS A 238 44.02 -13.84 11.19
CA HIS A 238 44.82 -14.95 11.68
C HIS A 238 44.68 -15.14 13.19
N VAL A 239 44.56 -16.40 13.60
CA VAL A 239 44.58 -16.87 14.99
C VAL A 239 45.68 -17.92 15.17
N GLU A 240 45.91 -18.41 16.39
CA GLU A 240 47.02 -19.34 16.70
C GLU A 240 47.04 -20.58 15.77
N ASP A 241 45.87 -21.12 15.46
CA ASP A 241 45.65 -22.38 14.76
C ASP A 241 44.79 -22.25 13.49
N GLY A 242 44.72 -21.07 12.87
CA GLY A 242 44.03 -20.88 11.59
C GLY A 242 43.52 -19.46 11.30
N LEU A 243 42.33 -19.38 10.72
CA LEU A 243 41.64 -18.14 10.38
C LEU A 243 40.24 -18.10 11.02
N VAL A 244 39.81 -16.91 11.41
CA VAL A 244 38.43 -16.59 11.79
C VAL A 244 37.91 -15.44 10.95
N VAL A 245 36.61 -15.45 10.64
CA VAL A 245 35.92 -14.28 10.07
C VAL A 245 35.51 -13.36 11.20
N ILE A 246 35.76 -12.06 11.06
CA ILE A 246 35.23 -11.03 11.96
C ILE A 246 34.46 -10.02 11.11
N ALA A 247 33.15 -9.91 11.38
CA ALA A 247 32.25 -9.00 10.68
C ALA A 247 31.73 -7.93 11.64
N ALA A 248 32.51 -6.86 11.81
CA ALA A 248 32.17 -5.69 12.62
C ALA A 248 32.12 -4.42 11.74
N GLY A 249 31.26 -4.46 10.71
CA GLY A 249 31.23 -3.46 9.64
C GLY A 249 30.62 -2.09 9.99
N ASN A 250 29.97 -1.95 11.16
CA ASN A 250 29.43 -0.68 11.63
C ASN A 250 30.11 -0.24 12.94
N ASP A 251 29.94 1.03 13.30
CA ASP A 251 30.66 1.65 14.43
C ASP A 251 30.32 0.99 15.78
N GLY A 252 29.06 0.57 15.97
CA GLY A 252 28.64 -0.12 17.19
C GLY A 252 29.28 -1.51 17.35
N LEU A 253 29.34 -2.31 16.28
CA LEU A 253 30.03 -3.60 16.30
C LEU A 253 31.55 -3.42 16.42
N PHE A 254 32.12 -2.39 15.81
CA PHE A 254 33.54 -2.08 15.93
C PHE A 254 33.93 -1.71 17.37
N ALA A 255 33.12 -0.90 18.05
CA ALA A 255 33.32 -0.58 19.46
C ALA A 255 33.25 -1.84 20.35
N LYS A 256 32.29 -2.74 20.09
CA LYS A 256 32.23 -4.04 20.77
C LYS A 256 33.48 -4.89 20.53
N LEU A 257 33.96 -4.95 19.28
CA LEU A 257 35.18 -5.67 18.93
C LEU A 257 36.40 -5.11 19.67
N CYS A 258 36.53 -3.78 19.71
CA CYS A 258 37.57 -3.09 20.46
C CYS A 258 37.55 -3.49 21.95
N ASN A 259 36.36 -3.56 22.56
CA ASN A 259 36.22 -4.00 23.95
C ASN A 259 36.62 -5.47 24.15
N VAL A 260 36.20 -6.38 23.26
CA VAL A 260 36.54 -7.81 23.35
C VAL A 260 38.05 -8.06 23.20
N LEU A 261 38.71 -7.28 22.34
CA LEU A 261 40.14 -7.40 22.08
C LEU A 261 40.99 -6.51 23.00
N GLU A 262 40.37 -5.76 23.92
CA GLU A 262 41.03 -4.80 24.80
C GLU A 262 41.88 -3.75 24.04
N LEU A 263 41.38 -3.34 22.87
CA LEU A 263 42.02 -2.37 21.99
C LEU A 263 41.39 -0.98 22.17
N PRO A 264 42.14 0.06 22.57
CA PRO A 264 41.62 1.41 22.75
C PRO A 264 41.52 2.17 21.41
N LEU A 265 40.84 1.58 20.43
CA LEU A 265 40.78 2.08 19.05
C LEU A 265 39.41 2.63 18.66
N ALA A 266 38.36 2.39 19.45
CA ALA A 266 36.99 2.80 19.12
C ALA A 266 36.87 4.32 18.93
N ASP A 267 37.54 5.10 19.78
CA ASP A 267 37.53 6.58 19.73
C ASP A 267 38.75 7.16 18.99
N ASP A 268 39.64 6.33 18.44
CA ASP A 268 40.79 6.80 17.66
C ASP A 268 40.29 7.42 16.34
N PRO A 269 40.63 8.67 16.01
CA PRO A 269 40.15 9.33 14.79
C PRO A 269 40.42 8.55 13.50
N ARG A 270 41.43 7.67 13.48
CA ARG A 270 41.75 6.81 12.33
C ARG A 270 40.77 5.65 12.14
N PHE A 271 39.98 5.31 13.17
CA PHE A 271 39.10 4.13 13.18
C PHE A 271 37.68 4.41 13.70
N ALA A 272 37.38 5.63 14.15
CA ALA A 272 36.11 5.99 14.78
C ALA A 272 34.89 5.79 13.86
N THR A 273 35.04 6.02 12.56
CA THR A 273 33.97 5.83 11.56
C THR A 273 34.36 4.75 10.55
N ASN A 274 33.37 4.11 9.92
CA ASN A 274 33.63 3.12 8.88
C ASN A 274 34.50 3.67 7.72
N ALA A 275 34.25 4.91 7.29
CA ALA A 275 35.06 5.55 6.25
C ALA A 275 36.54 5.64 6.67
N ALA A 276 36.81 6.12 7.89
CA ALA A 276 38.17 6.18 8.43
C ALA A 276 38.80 4.78 8.55
N ARG A 277 38.02 3.77 8.96
CA ARG A 277 38.49 2.37 9.00
C ARG A 277 38.83 1.83 7.61
N CYS A 278 38.06 2.15 6.59
CA CYS A 278 38.35 1.75 5.21
C CYS A 278 39.65 2.38 4.70
N GLU A 279 39.88 3.67 4.96
CA GLU A 279 41.14 4.36 4.63
C GLU A 279 42.35 3.73 5.34
N ASN A 280 42.15 3.25 6.57
CA ASN A 280 43.19 2.68 7.42
C ASN A 280 43.13 1.15 7.54
N ALA A 281 42.45 0.45 6.63
CA ALA A 281 42.11 -0.97 6.79
C ALA A 281 43.32 -1.88 7.03
N ARG A 282 44.42 -1.64 6.30
CA ARG A 282 45.66 -2.40 6.46
C ARG A 282 46.28 -2.23 7.84
N LEU A 283 46.24 -1.02 8.40
CA LEU A 283 46.76 -0.75 9.74
C LEU A 283 45.84 -1.40 10.79
N LEU A 284 44.53 -1.24 10.64
CA LEU A 284 43.55 -1.82 11.56
C LEU A 284 43.68 -3.35 11.61
N LYS A 285 43.82 -4.00 10.45
CA LYS A 285 44.02 -5.46 10.37
C LYS A 285 45.21 -5.92 11.22
N ARG A 286 46.36 -5.24 11.08
CA ARG A 286 47.58 -5.58 11.84
C ARG A 286 47.40 -5.41 13.35
N LEU A 287 46.66 -4.39 13.78
CA LEU A 287 46.39 -4.14 15.19
C LEU A 287 45.48 -5.22 15.80
N ILE A 288 44.46 -5.65 15.05
CA ILE A 288 43.60 -6.76 15.44
C ILE A 288 44.40 -8.07 15.47
N GLU A 289 45.17 -8.37 14.42
CA GLU A 289 45.96 -9.61 14.33
C GLU A 289 47.06 -9.71 15.40
N ALA A 290 47.58 -8.58 15.88
CA ALA A 290 48.53 -8.58 17.00
C ALA A 290 47.95 -9.22 18.28
N ILE A 291 46.62 -9.19 18.45
CA ILE A 291 45.92 -9.85 19.55
C ILE A 291 45.47 -11.25 19.15
N THR A 292 44.83 -11.39 17.98
CA THR A 292 44.18 -12.65 17.61
C THR A 292 45.20 -13.78 17.37
N LEU A 293 46.43 -13.49 16.91
CA LEU A 293 47.49 -14.48 16.69
C LEU A 293 47.88 -15.29 17.94
N GLY A 294 47.62 -14.78 19.14
CA GLY A 294 47.91 -15.47 20.41
C GLY A 294 46.72 -16.22 21.00
N VAL A 295 45.60 -16.32 20.29
CA VAL A 295 44.36 -16.93 20.77
C VAL A 295 43.97 -18.07 19.83
N LYS A 296 43.54 -19.20 20.38
CA LYS A 296 43.01 -20.31 19.59
C LYS A 296 41.69 -19.92 18.93
N LYS A 297 41.46 -20.47 17.73
CA LYS A 297 40.26 -20.25 16.92
C LYS A 297 38.95 -20.42 17.70
N ALA A 298 38.80 -21.53 18.42
CA ALA A 298 37.59 -21.84 19.19
C ALA A 298 37.34 -20.81 20.31
N ASP A 299 38.41 -20.41 21.02
CA ASP A 299 38.31 -19.42 22.09
C ASP A 299 37.98 -18.02 21.54
N MET A 300 38.53 -17.66 20.38
CA MET A 300 38.24 -16.39 19.72
C MET A 300 36.78 -16.33 19.26
N ILE A 301 36.28 -17.38 18.62
CA ILE A 301 34.87 -17.47 18.20
C ILE A 301 33.94 -17.32 19.40
N ALA A 302 34.16 -18.09 20.47
CA ALA A 302 33.34 -18.02 21.67
C ALA A 302 33.31 -16.61 22.31
N ARG A 303 34.45 -15.89 22.32
CA ARG A 303 34.53 -14.51 22.82
C ARG A 303 33.73 -13.53 21.96
N LEU A 304 33.83 -13.65 20.64
CA LEU A 304 33.13 -12.78 19.70
C LEU A 304 31.61 -13.04 19.71
N GLU A 305 31.19 -14.30 19.74
CA GLU A 305 29.79 -14.70 19.87
C GLU A 305 29.15 -14.20 21.16
N ALA A 306 29.85 -14.34 22.30
CA ALA A 306 29.39 -13.84 23.59
C ALA A 306 29.18 -12.30 23.59
N ALA A 307 29.90 -11.57 22.74
CA ALA A 307 29.74 -10.13 22.55
C ALA A 307 28.69 -9.75 21.49
N GLY A 308 28.07 -10.73 20.83
CA GLY A 308 27.14 -10.53 19.73
C GLY A 308 27.81 -9.99 18.46
N ILE A 309 29.09 -10.31 18.24
CA ILE A 309 29.82 -9.96 17.01
C ILE A 309 29.73 -11.14 16.04
N PRO A 310 29.20 -10.95 14.81
CA PRO A 310 29.15 -12.01 13.82
C PRO A 310 30.56 -12.53 13.47
N THR A 311 30.74 -13.84 13.65
CA THR A 311 32.00 -14.55 13.43
C THR A 311 31.72 -15.98 13.00
N ALA A 312 32.70 -16.61 12.36
CA ALA A 312 32.68 -18.03 12.04
C ALA A 312 34.11 -18.52 11.75
N GLU A 313 34.34 -19.82 11.85
CA GLU A 313 35.51 -20.45 11.23
C GLU A 313 35.28 -20.71 9.74
N ILE A 314 36.37 -20.84 8.98
CA ILE A 314 36.32 -21.29 7.60
C ILE A 314 36.32 -22.83 7.60
N GLN A 315 35.17 -23.43 7.35
CA GLN A 315 35.01 -24.88 7.27
C GLN A 315 35.38 -25.42 5.88
N SER A 316 35.99 -26.61 5.84
CA SER A 316 36.09 -27.42 4.62
C SER A 316 34.75 -28.09 4.28
N VAL A 317 34.59 -28.58 3.05
CA VAL A 317 33.32 -29.20 2.61
C VAL A 317 32.93 -30.41 3.47
N ASP A 318 33.91 -31.24 3.88
CA ASP A 318 33.67 -32.38 4.77
C ASP A 318 33.23 -31.97 6.18
N GLN A 319 33.68 -30.81 6.67
CA GLN A 319 33.25 -30.23 7.93
C GLN A 319 31.83 -29.65 7.82
N VAL A 320 31.53 -28.90 6.76
CA VAL A 320 30.18 -28.36 6.48
C VAL A 320 29.15 -29.48 6.40
N MET A 321 29.49 -30.62 5.78
CA MET A 321 28.61 -31.79 5.69
C MET A 321 28.30 -32.44 7.05
N GLN A 322 29.07 -32.12 8.10
CA GLN A 322 28.89 -32.59 9.47
C GLN A 322 28.40 -31.48 10.40
N ASP A 323 28.19 -30.27 9.88
CA ASP A 323 27.82 -29.12 10.69
C ASP A 323 26.42 -29.32 11.33
N PRO A 324 26.27 -29.14 12.66
CA PRO A 324 25.01 -29.38 13.33
C PRO A 324 23.84 -28.55 12.78
N GLN A 325 24.09 -27.31 12.35
CA GLN A 325 23.06 -26.44 11.78
C GLN A 325 22.66 -26.90 10.38
N ILE A 326 23.62 -27.34 9.57
CA ILE A 326 23.36 -27.90 8.22
C ILE A 326 22.54 -29.20 8.33
N LEU A 327 22.92 -30.09 9.25
CA LEU A 327 22.20 -31.34 9.51
C LEU A 327 20.79 -31.10 10.07
N ALA A 328 20.65 -30.18 11.05
CA ALA A 328 19.34 -29.80 11.59
C ALA A 328 18.39 -29.23 10.53
N ARG A 329 18.95 -28.66 9.46
CA ARG A 329 18.22 -28.14 8.31
C ARG A 329 18.07 -29.15 7.17
N ASN A 330 18.36 -30.43 7.37
CA ASN A 330 18.23 -31.47 6.33
C ASN A 330 18.92 -31.07 5.01
N MET A 331 20.14 -30.53 5.10
CA MET A 331 20.90 -30.05 3.93
C MET A 331 21.95 -31.05 3.43
N VAL A 332 22.12 -32.18 4.11
CA VAL A 332 22.88 -33.33 3.63
C VAL A 332 21.92 -34.50 3.54
N VAL A 333 21.57 -34.90 2.33
CA VAL A 333 20.57 -35.93 2.05
C VAL A 333 21.19 -37.13 1.36
N THR A 334 20.60 -38.29 1.57
CA THR A 334 20.99 -39.53 0.92
C THR A 334 20.25 -39.66 -0.40
N VAL A 335 20.97 -39.93 -1.49
CA VAL A 335 20.39 -40.28 -2.79
C VAL A 335 20.55 -41.77 -3.00
N ASN A 336 19.42 -42.45 -3.14
CA ASN A 336 19.37 -43.89 -3.37
C ASN A 336 20.05 -44.23 -4.69
N ALA A 337 20.73 -45.38 -4.75
CA ALA A 337 21.29 -45.86 -6.00
C ALA A 337 20.25 -46.67 -6.80
N PRO A 338 20.37 -46.72 -8.14
CA PRO A 338 19.60 -47.67 -8.94
C PRO A 338 19.86 -49.11 -8.48
N ASP A 339 18.83 -49.96 -8.53
CA ASP A 339 18.92 -51.41 -8.31
C ASP A 339 19.53 -51.87 -6.96
N GLY A 340 19.52 -51.00 -5.94
CA GLY A 340 20.07 -51.32 -4.61
C GLY A 340 21.61 -51.23 -4.52
N GLY A 341 22.25 -50.47 -5.42
CA GLY A 341 23.67 -50.11 -5.32
C GLY A 341 23.99 -49.20 -4.11
N SER A 342 25.24 -48.72 -4.00
CA SER A 342 25.63 -47.89 -2.86
C SER A 342 25.12 -46.45 -2.98
N GLU A 343 24.36 -45.99 -1.99
CA GLU A 343 23.82 -44.62 -1.88
C GLU A 343 24.91 -43.54 -1.95
N THR A 344 24.59 -42.36 -2.50
CA THR A 344 25.50 -41.19 -2.46
C THR A 344 24.90 -40.06 -1.62
N LEU A 345 25.73 -39.10 -1.20
CA LEU A 345 25.25 -37.90 -0.51
C LEU A 345 25.09 -36.74 -1.49
N ALA A 346 24.07 -35.91 -1.26
CA ALA A 346 23.80 -34.69 -2.01
C ALA A 346 23.44 -33.53 -1.07
N ALA A 347 23.44 -32.31 -1.61
CA ALA A 347 22.85 -31.17 -0.92
C ALA A 347 21.32 -31.32 -0.90
N GLY A 348 20.70 -31.03 0.25
CA GLY A 348 19.24 -31.02 0.42
C GLY A 348 18.57 -29.78 -0.18
N ASN A 349 17.25 -29.70 -0.07
CA ASN A 349 16.47 -28.57 -0.61
C ASN A 349 16.60 -27.35 0.31
N PRO A 350 17.18 -26.21 -0.12
CA PRO A 350 17.30 -25.03 0.73
C PRO A 350 15.96 -24.33 1.01
N ILE A 351 14.91 -24.60 0.21
CA ILE A 351 13.57 -24.03 0.36
C ILE A 351 12.82 -24.83 1.42
N LYS A 352 12.76 -24.30 2.65
CA LYS A 352 12.02 -24.91 3.76
C LYS A 352 10.64 -24.27 3.87
N MET A 353 9.60 -25.01 3.51
CA MET A 353 8.21 -24.57 3.65
C MET A 353 7.53 -25.36 4.78
N SER A 354 6.68 -24.70 5.56
CA SER A 354 5.99 -25.29 6.72
C SER A 354 5.25 -26.60 6.39
N ASP A 355 4.69 -26.68 5.19
CA ASP A 355 3.77 -27.74 4.78
C ASP A 355 4.30 -28.62 3.62
N LEU A 356 5.57 -28.43 3.22
CA LEU A 356 6.24 -29.25 2.20
C LEU A 356 7.10 -30.32 2.88
N PRO A 357 6.83 -31.62 2.67
CA PRO A 357 7.72 -32.66 3.13
C PRO A 357 9.10 -32.51 2.51
N ASP A 358 10.13 -32.53 3.34
CA ASP A 358 11.53 -32.53 2.91
C ASP A 358 12.19 -33.81 3.44
N PRO A 359 12.11 -34.93 2.69
CA PRO A 359 12.64 -36.20 3.17
C PRO A 359 14.17 -36.17 3.31
N VAL A 360 14.73 -37.05 4.13
CA VAL A 360 16.20 -37.17 4.28
C VAL A 360 16.79 -38.04 3.16
N GLU A 361 15.94 -38.86 2.54
CA GLU A 361 16.27 -39.75 1.44
C GLU A 361 15.62 -39.25 0.14
N ARG A 362 16.36 -39.35 -0.96
CA ARG A 362 15.94 -39.03 -2.32
C ARG A 362 15.88 -40.30 -3.15
N SER A 363 14.86 -40.39 -4.01
CA SER A 363 14.72 -41.48 -4.97
C SER A 363 15.96 -41.62 -5.87
N ALA A 364 16.15 -42.81 -6.43
CA ALA A 364 17.28 -43.02 -7.33
C ALA A 364 17.19 -42.13 -8.59
N PRO A 365 18.33 -41.73 -9.18
CA PRO A 365 18.34 -41.16 -10.51
C PRO A 365 17.95 -42.23 -11.55
N PRO A 366 17.28 -41.85 -12.65
CA PRO A 366 16.85 -42.83 -13.63
C PRO A 366 18.03 -43.38 -14.44
N ARG A 367 18.03 -44.69 -14.72
CA ARG A 367 18.81 -45.28 -15.82
C ARG A 367 18.39 -44.62 -17.13
N LEU A 368 19.29 -44.58 -18.11
CA LEU A 368 18.96 -44.06 -19.43
C LEU A 368 17.80 -44.89 -20.00
N ASP A 369 16.72 -44.21 -20.40
CA ASP A 369 15.52 -44.82 -20.99
C ASP A 369 14.71 -45.74 -20.06
N GLU A 370 14.95 -45.69 -18.74
CA GLU A 370 14.31 -46.57 -17.76
C GLU A 370 12.78 -46.55 -17.81
N HIS A 371 12.20 -45.36 -18.00
CA HIS A 371 10.77 -45.14 -17.82
C HIS A 371 9.99 -45.19 -19.14
N ARG A 372 10.61 -45.60 -20.27
CA ARG A 372 9.97 -45.58 -21.59
C ARG A 372 8.60 -46.26 -21.60
N ALA A 373 8.54 -47.51 -21.14
CA ALA A 373 7.28 -48.28 -21.19
C ALA A 373 6.18 -47.60 -20.37
N GLN A 374 6.51 -47.15 -19.14
CA GLN A 374 5.58 -46.48 -18.24
C GLN A 374 5.07 -45.15 -18.82
N ILE A 375 5.95 -44.37 -19.45
CA ILE A 375 5.60 -43.10 -20.10
C ILE A 375 4.70 -43.35 -21.32
N LEU A 376 5.01 -44.35 -22.14
CA LEU A 376 4.20 -44.69 -23.32
C LEU A 376 2.82 -45.20 -22.91
N ASP A 377 2.73 -46.07 -21.91
CA ASP A 377 1.45 -46.55 -21.37
C ASP A 377 0.64 -45.38 -20.80
N TRP A 378 1.27 -44.49 -20.03
CA TRP A 378 0.63 -43.28 -19.50
C TRP A 378 0.07 -42.37 -20.60
N LEU A 379 0.80 -42.18 -21.70
CA LEU A 379 0.37 -41.38 -22.86
C LEU A 379 -0.79 -42.04 -23.64
N LEU A 380 -0.90 -43.37 -23.60
CA LEU A 380 -2.02 -44.10 -24.21
C LEU A 380 -3.28 -44.02 -23.35
N ASP A 381 -3.12 -44.10 -22.02
CA ASP A 381 -4.21 -44.15 -21.05
C ASP A 381 -4.76 -42.77 -20.66
N THR A 382 -3.97 -41.70 -20.85
CA THR A 382 -4.35 -40.33 -20.47
C THR A 382 -4.64 -39.51 -21.73
N PRO A 383 -5.93 -39.24 -22.06
CA PRO A 383 -6.25 -38.33 -23.16
C PRO A 383 -5.70 -36.93 -22.85
N ALA A 384 -5.08 -36.29 -23.83
CA ALA A 384 -4.64 -34.91 -23.69
C ALA A 384 -5.82 -33.99 -23.34
N PRO A 385 -5.66 -33.02 -22.43
CA PRO A 385 -6.70 -32.02 -22.15
C PRO A 385 -7.08 -31.29 -23.44
N GLN A 386 -8.38 -31.17 -23.73
CA GLN A 386 -8.84 -30.31 -24.82
C GLN A 386 -8.50 -28.85 -24.47
N GLN A 387 -7.46 -28.30 -25.09
CA GLN A 387 -7.18 -26.86 -25.01
C GLN A 387 -8.32 -26.11 -25.70
N GLU A 388 -9.33 -25.70 -24.92
CA GLU A 388 -10.30 -24.70 -25.37
C GLU A 388 -9.54 -23.38 -25.54
N CYS A 389 -9.17 -23.05 -26.78
CA CYS A 389 -8.73 -21.72 -27.15
C CYS A 389 -9.86 -20.72 -26.88
N ARG A 390 -9.88 -20.12 -25.68
CA ARG A 390 -10.64 -18.89 -25.44
C ARG A 390 -10.04 -17.80 -26.34
N GLY A 391 -10.85 -17.35 -27.29
CA GLY A 391 -10.41 -16.60 -28.47
C GLY A 391 -9.62 -15.33 -28.15
N LEU A 392 -8.36 -15.32 -28.60
CA LEU A 392 -7.63 -14.09 -28.91
C LEU A 392 -8.27 -13.46 -30.15
N LEU A 393 -9.10 -12.43 -29.93
CA LEU A 393 -9.55 -11.51 -30.98
C LEU A 393 -8.36 -10.63 -31.40
N TRP A 394 -7.52 -11.14 -32.31
CA TRP A 394 -6.65 -10.29 -33.11
C TRP A 394 -7.42 -9.83 -34.35
N ASN A 395 -7.72 -8.53 -34.42
CA ASN A 395 -8.41 -7.91 -35.55
C ASN A 395 -7.62 -8.08 -36.84
N GLY A 396 -8.19 -8.79 -37.81
CA GLY A 396 -7.62 -8.94 -39.15
C GLY A 396 -8.54 -9.65 -40.14
N ALA A 397 -9.30 -8.84 -40.88
CA ALA A 397 -9.91 -9.13 -42.19
C ALA A 397 -11.18 -10.03 -42.30
N SER A 398 -12.28 -9.33 -42.62
CA SER A 398 -13.32 -9.65 -43.60
C SER A 398 -14.17 -10.93 -43.47
N GLY A 399 -15.41 -10.71 -43.01
CA GLY A 399 -16.61 -11.05 -43.77
C GLY A 399 -17.12 -12.49 -43.71
N LEU A 400 -18.12 -12.74 -42.85
CA LEU A 400 -19.31 -13.56 -43.14
C LEU A 400 -20.29 -13.53 -41.94
N SER A 401 -21.58 -13.59 -42.26
CA SER A 401 -22.74 -13.29 -41.40
C SER A 401 -22.92 -14.21 -40.18
N LEU A 402 -23.05 -13.60 -39.00
CA LEU A 402 -23.32 -14.18 -37.66
C LEU A 402 -24.70 -14.87 -37.48
N SER A 403 -25.54 -14.91 -38.50
CA SER A 403 -26.92 -15.40 -38.39
C SER A 403 -27.10 -16.93 -38.51
N LYS A 404 -26.04 -17.71 -38.78
CA LYS A 404 -26.13 -19.18 -38.94
C LYS A 404 -25.59 -20.03 -37.77
N ILE A 405 -24.86 -19.43 -36.83
CA ILE A 405 -24.26 -20.18 -35.69
C ILE A 405 -25.20 -20.19 -34.47
N LEU A 406 -26.16 -19.25 -34.37
CA LEU A 406 -27.05 -19.10 -33.22
C LEU A 406 -28.19 -20.13 -33.12
N LEU A 407 -28.29 -21.11 -34.03
CA LEU A 407 -29.40 -22.07 -34.07
C LEU A 407 -29.03 -23.51 -33.69
N MET A 408 -27.75 -23.83 -33.45
CA MET A 408 -27.31 -25.21 -33.15
C MET A 408 -26.99 -25.49 -31.67
N PHE A 409 -26.96 -24.48 -30.78
CA PHE A 409 -26.60 -24.65 -29.36
C PHE A 409 -27.78 -24.61 -28.37
N ARG A 410 -28.98 -25.03 -28.77
CA ARG A 410 -30.18 -25.09 -27.88
C ARG A 410 -30.66 -26.50 -27.49
N GLN A 411 -29.90 -27.56 -27.76
CA GLN A 411 -30.33 -28.93 -27.45
C GLN A 411 -29.16 -29.83 -27.01
N ALA A 412 -28.58 -29.58 -25.83
CA ALA A 412 -27.88 -30.61 -25.05
C ALA A 412 -27.56 -30.06 -23.65
N ASN A 413 -28.56 -30.00 -22.76
CA ASN A 413 -28.31 -29.82 -21.33
C ASN A 413 -29.39 -30.56 -20.54
N LYS A 414 -29.12 -31.85 -20.33
CA LYS A 414 -29.71 -32.68 -19.29
C LYS A 414 -28.64 -33.69 -18.92
N ILE A 415 -28.35 -33.77 -17.63
CA ILE A 415 -27.34 -34.60 -16.95
C ILE A 415 -26.08 -33.80 -16.61
N GLU A 416 -26.10 -33.14 -15.45
CA GLU A 416 -25.05 -33.18 -14.41
C GLU A 416 -25.49 -32.29 -13.23
N GLN A 417 -26.40 -32.86 -12.43
CA GLN A 417 -26.38 -32.60 -11.00
C GLN A 417 -25.38 -33.60 -10.39
N VAL A 418 -24.63 -33.15 -9.39
CA VAL A 418 -23.68 -33.90 -8.54
C VAL A 418 -22.22 -33.92 -9.04
N ILE A 419 -21.49 -32.84 -8.75
CA ILE A 419 -20.29 -32.79 -7.87
C ILE A 419 -19.87 -31.30 -7.80
N ALA A 420 -20.11 -30.67 -6.65
CA ALA A 420 -19.63 -29.33 -6.32
C ALA A 420 -18.56 -29.48 -5.22
N MET A 421 -17.33 -29.04 -5.48
CA MET A 421 -16.35 -28.70 -4.46
C MET A 421 -16.12 -27.19 -4.55
N SER A 422 -16.50 -26.50 -3.49
CA SER A 422 -16.61 -25.05 -3.35
C SER A 422 -15.25 -24.36 -3.31
N GLN A 423 -15.00 -23.44 -4.25
CA GLN A 423 -14.08 -22.34 -3.99
C GLN A 423 -14.82 -21.29 -3.15
N ASP A 424 -14.29 -20.95 -1.98
CA ASP A 424 -14.82 -19.83 -1.20
C ASP A 424 -14.31 -18.51 -1.77
N ALA A 425 -15.23 -17.68 -2.22
CA ALA A 425 -14.98 -16.36 -2.77
C ALA A 425 -14.66 -15.34 -1.67
N LEU A 426 -13.66 -14.49 -1.88
CA LEU A 426 -13.32 -13.37 -1.03
C LEU A 426 -14.34 -12.24 -1.23
N VAL A 427 -15.06 -11.88 -0.18
CA VAL A 427 -16.03 -10.78 -0.18
C VAL A 427 -15.49 -9.65 0.69
N ILE A 428 -15.48 -8.44 0.14
CA ILE A 428 -14.98 -7.23 0.81
C ILE A 428 -16.09 -6.19 0.81
N PHE A 429 -16.43 -5.66 1.99
CA PHE A 429 -17.48 -4.64 2.14
C PHE A 429 -16.90 -3.26 2.39
N THR A 430 -17.10 -2.34 1.45
CA THR A 430 -16.82 -0.91 1.61
C THR A 430 -18.10 -0.19 2.09
N PRO A 431 -18.01 0.84 2.95
CA PRO A 431 -16.80 1.45 3.51
C PRO A 431 -16.26 0.77 4.78
N SER A 432 -16.89 -0.33 5.21
CA SER A 432 -16.56 -0.96 6.51
C SER A 432 -15.15 -1.57 6.57
N GLY A 433 -14.54 -1.84 5.41
CA GLY A 433 -13.25 -2.54 5.28
C GLY A 433 -13.31 -4.03 5.65
N LYS A 434 -14.47 -4.52 6.11
CA LYS A 434 -14.64 -5.90 6.57
C LYS A 434 -14.58 -6.86 5.39
N ARG A 435 -13.84 -7.95 5.57
CA ARG A 435 -13.60 -8.95 4.52
C ARG A 435 -13.60 -10.36 5.08
N GLY A 436 -14.04 -11.32 4.28
CA GLY A 436 -14.08 -12.73 4.62
C GLY A 436 -14.26 -13.60 3.39
N ARG A 437 -13.98 -14.90 3.52
CA ARG A 437 -14.22 -15.87 2.46
C ARG A 437 -15.55 -16.59 2.68
N PHE A 438 -16.35 -16.72 1.62
CA PHE A 438 -17.68 -17.31 1.67
C PHE A 438 -17.90 -18.30 0.52
N PRO A 439 -18.63 -19.40 0.75
CA PRO A 439 -18.99 -20.31 -0.31
C PRO A 439 -19.75 -19.61 -1.44
N VAL A 440 -19.48 -19.99 -2.69
CA VAL A 440 -20.28 -19.58 -3.85
C VAL A 440 -21.76 -19.89 -3.61
N GLY A 441 -22.62 -18.94 -3.96
CA GLY A 441 -24.06 -18.99 -3.69
C GLY A 441 -24.47 -18.36 -2.35
N THR A 442 -23.53 -17.92 -1.50
CA THR A 442 -23.85 -17.20 -0.27
C THR A 442 -24.55 -15.88 -0.58
N PRO A 443 -25.75 -15.60 -0.02
CA PRO A 443 -26.38 -14.29 -0.17
C PRO A 443 -25.52 -13.19 0.44
N VAL A 444 -25.40 -12.05 -0.24
CA VAL A 444 -24.57 -10.92 0.23
C VAL A 444 -24.97 -10.47 1.64
N LEU A 445 -26.27 -10.48 1.96
CA LEU A 445 -26.77 -10.15 3.30
C LEU A 445 -26.28 -11.13 4.38
N THR A 446 -26.12 -12.40 4.03
CA THR A 446 -25.59 -13.41 4.95
C THR A 446 -24.11 -13.19 5.20
N ALA A 447 -23.34 -12.92 4.14
CA ALA A 447 -21.92 -12.58 4.25
C ALA A 447 -21.71 -11.31 5.09
N ALA A 448 -22.53 -10.28 4.86
CA ALA A 448 -22.52 -9.04 5.64
C ALA A 448 -22.73 -9.30 7.13
N ARG A 449 -23.76 -10.10 7.50
CA ARG A 449 -24.06 -10.42 8.90
C ARG A 449 -22.97 -11.20 9.61
N GLN A 450 -22.35 -12.18 8.95
CA GLN A 450 -21.26 -12.97 9.53
C GLN A 450 -20.01 -12.13 9.82
N LEU A 451 -19.77 -11.08 9.02
CA LEU A 451 -18.72 -10.11 9.29
C LEU A 451 -19.15 -9.00 10.26
N GLY A 452 -20.42 -8.93 10.63
CA GLY A 452 -20.97 -7.80 11.37
C GLY A 452 -20.92 -6.48 10.57
N VAL A 453 -21.06 -6.55 9.25
CA VAL A 453 -21.24 -5.38 8.38
C VAL A 453 -22.64 -4.82 8.59
N ASP A 454 -22.71 -3.49 8.69
CA ASP A 454 -23.95 -2.76 8.95
C ASP A 454 -24.83 -2.69 7.70
N LEU A 455 -25.56 -3.77 7.42
CA LEU A 455 -26.49 -3.88 6.28
C LEU A 455 -27.91 -4.20 6.78
N ASP A 456 -28.81 -3.23 6.64
CA ASP A 456 -30.18 -3.27 7.15
C ASP A 456 -31.05 -4.31 6.41
N SER A 457 -31.88 -5.03 7.16
CA SER A 457 -32.84 -6.00 6.61
C SER A 457 -34.03 -6.22 7.53
N VAL A 458 -35.11 -5.49 7.25
CA VAL A 458 -36.37 -5.55 8.02
C VAL A 458 -37.29 -6.70 7.55
N CYS A 459 -37.18 -7.11 6.28
CA CYS A 459 -38.08 -8.14 5.72
C CYS A 459 -37.61 -9.58 5.93
N GLY A 460 -36.49 -9.81 6.61
CA GLY A 460 -35.92 -11.15 6.80
C GLY A 460 -35.47 -11.81 5.49
N GLY A 461 -34.97 -11.01 4.53
CA GLY A 461 -34.44 -11.50 3.26
C GLY A 461 -35.47 -11.78 2.14
N ARG A 462 -36.73 -11.33 2.30
CA ARG A 462 -37.81 -11.53 1.31
C ARG A 462 -37.76 -10.60 0.08
N GLY A 463 -36.77 -9.70 -0.02
CA GLY A 463 -36.62 -8.79 -1.17
C GLY A 463 -37.70 -7.71 -1.32
N ILE A 464 -38.44 -7.38 -0.25
CA ILE A 464 -39.60 -6.44 -0.32
C ILE A 464 -39.40 -5.10 0.42
N CYS A 465 -38.39 -4.98 1.29
CA CYS A 465 -38.19 -3.78 2.13
C CYS A 465 -37.18 -2.77 1.57
N SER A 466 -36.35 -3.17 0.61
CA SER A 466 -35.28 -2.38 -0.02
C SER A 466 -34.20 -1.78 0.87
N LYS A 467 -34.10 -2.27 2.10
CA LYS A 467 -33.09 -1.82 3.07
C LYS A 467 -31.71 -2.44 2.87
N CYS A 468 -31.64 -3.63 2.27
CA CYS A 468 -30.37 -4.33 2.04
C CYS A 468 -29.75 -4.02 0.67
N GLN A 469 -29.91 -2.80 0.14
CA GLN A 469 -29.33 -2.49 -1.17
C GLN A 469 -27.82 -2.43 -1.09
N VAL A 470 -27.14 -2.94 -2.12
CA VAL A 470 -25.68 -2.94 -2.24
C VAL A 470 -25.29 -2.60 -3.69
N THR A 471 -24.08 -2.10 -3.89
CA THR A 471 -23.53 -1.84 -5.23
C THR A 471 -22.29 -2.73 -5.43
N PRO A 472 -22.29 -3.68 -6.38
CA PRO A 472 -21.08 -4.40 -6.72
C PRO A 472 -20.08 -3.47 -7.42
N SER A 473 -18.82 -3.52 -7.03
CA SER A 473 -17.73 -2.77 -7.65
C SER A 473 -16.93 -3.70 -8.55
N VAL A 474 -16.86 -3.36 -9.84
CA VAL A 474 -16.22 -4.15 -10.91
C VAL A 474 -14.90 -3.49 -11.30
N GLY A 475 -13.89 -4.28 -11.66
CA GLY A 475 -12.58 -3.77 -12.07
C GLY A 475 -11.41 -4.34 -11.26
N GLU A 476 -10.22 -3.78 -11.48
CA GLU A 476 -9.01 -4.16 -10.74
C GLU A 476 -8.89 -3.34 -9.45
N PHE A 477 -8.74 -4.02 -8.31
CA PHE A 477 -8.54 -3.43 -6.98
C PHE A 477 -7.19 -3.88 -6.38
N PRO A 478 -6.05 -3.26 -6.77
CA PRO A 478 -4.70 -3.67 -6.34
C PRO A 478 -4.51 -3.71 -4.83
N LYS A 479 -5.11 -2.76 -4.10
CA LYS A 479 -5.08 -2.72 -2.63
C LYS A 479 -5.65 -3.99 -1.98
N HIS A 480 -6.65 -4.58 -2.62
CA HIS A 480 -7.29 -5.80 -2.15
C HIS A 480 -6.70 -7.07 -2.78
N GLY A 481 -5.89 -6.92 -3.83
CA GLY A 481 -5.35 -8.04 -4.60
C GLY A 481 -6.43 -8.80 -5.38
N VAL A 482 -7.55 -8.13 -5.72
CA VAL A 482 -8.72 -8.75 -6.36
C VAL A 482 -9.03 -8.04 -7.68
N THR A 483 -9.38 -8.83 -8.70
CA THR A 483 -10.04 -8.36 -9.93
C THR A 483 -11.48 -8.85 -9.90
N VAL A 484 -12.43 -7.93 -9.95
CA VAL A 484 -13.86 -8.25 -9.86
C VAL A 484 -14.47 -8.17 -11.25
N GLU A 485 -14.99 -9.30 -11.73
CA GLU A 485 -15.69 -9.40 -13.01
C GLU A 485 -17.18 -9.00 -12.87
N PRO A 486 -17.85 -8.57 -13.95
CA PRO A 486 -19.28 -8.19 -13.91
C PRO A 486 -20.23 -9.28 -13.42
N ASP A 487 -19.84 -10.55 -13.51
CA ASP A 487 -20.59 -11.73 -13.09
C ASP A 487 -20.24 -12.23 -11.67
N ALA A 488 -19.51 -11.42 -10.88
CA ALA A 488 -19.14 -11.78 -9.51
C ALA A 488 -20.34 -11.89 -8.53
N LEU A 489 -21.51 -11.36 -8.91
CA LEU A 489 -22.80 -11.68 -8.29
C LEU A 489 -23.69 -12.45 -9.26
N SER A 490 -24.58 -13.27 -8.71
CA SER A 490 -25.58 -14.00 -9.48
C SER A 490 -26.36 -13.09 -10.42
N ASP A 491 -26.84 -13.66 -11.52
CA ASP A 491 -27.71 -12.97 -12.48
C ASP A 491 -28.88 -12.24 -11.81
N TRP A 492 -29.31 -11.17 -12.46
CA TRP A 492 -30.48 -10.39 -12.06
C TRP A 492 -31.73 -11.27 -12.02
N ASN A 493 -32.37 -11.38 -10.86
CA ASN A 493 -33.49 -12.31 -10.66
C ASN A 493 -34.87 -11.64 -10.72
N ALA A 494 -35.93 -12.46 -10.75
CA ALA A 494 -37.31 -12.00 -10.84
C ALA A 494 -37.77 -11.13 -9.66
N VAL A 495 -37.17 -11.27 -8.47
CA VAL A 495 -37.49 -10.46 -7.29
C VAL A 495 -36.90 -9.06 -7.45
N GLU A 496 -35.66 -8.96 -7.90
CA GLU A 496 -35.00 -7.70 -8.25
C GLU A 496 -35.73 -6.98 -9.39
N GLN A 497 -36.13 -7.70 -10.45
CA GLN A 497 -36.92 -7.13 -11.55
C GLN A 497 -38.27 -6.59 -11.07
N ARG A 498 -39.01 -7.40 -10.31
CA ARG A 498 -40.30 -7.00 -9.75
C ARG A 498 -40.17 -5.78 -8.84
N TYR A 499 -39.07 -5.66 -8.11
CA TYR A 499 -38.80 -4.49 -7.28
C TYR A 499 -38.52 -3.25 -8.15
N LYS A 500 -37.64 -3.37 -9.16
CA LYS A 500 -37.32 -2.29 -10.10
C LYS A 500 -38.57 -1.74 -10.79
N ASP A 501 -39.44 -2.62 -11.29
CA ASP A 501 -40.67 -2.21 -11.98
C ASP A 501 -41.67 -1.49 -11.06
N LYS A 502 -41.76 -1.89 -9.78
CA LYS A 502 -42.79 -1.38 -8.85
C LYS A 502 -42.34 -0.20 -8.01
N ARG A 503 -41.04 -0.10 -7.71
CA ARG A 503 -40.51 0.83 -6.71
C ARG A 503 -39.24 1.56 -7.16
N GLY A 504 -38.68 1.24 -8.32
CA GLY A 504 -37.50 1.90 -8.88
C GLY A 504 -36.22 1.56 -8.11
N LEU A 505 -35.55 0.47 -8.48
CA LEU A 505 -34.18 0.21 -8.00
C LEU A 505 -33.23 1.13 -8.76
N ILE A 506 -32.36 1.84 -8.06
CA ILE A 506 -31.33 2.69 -8.67
C ILE A 506 -30.43 1.81 -9.56
N ASP A 507 -30.12 2.28 -10.76
CA ASP A 507 -29.29 1.53 -11.69
C ASP A 507 -27.90 1.24 -11.10
N GLY A 508 -27.41 0.03 -11.33
CA GLY A 508 -26.17 -0.49 -10.73
C GLY A 508 -26.34 -1.10 -9.32
N ARG A 509 -27.45 -0.85 -8.62
CA ARG A 509 -27.68 -1.47 -7.29
C ARG A 509 -28.32 -2.85 -7.40
N ARG A 510 -28.01 -3.70 -6.42
CA ARG A 510 -28.53 -5.05 -6.22
C ARG A 510 -29.18 -5.18 -4.85
N LEU A 511 -30.10 -6.14 -4.70
CA LEU A 511 -30.65 -6.47 -3.38
C LEU A 511 -29.73 -7.49 -2.70
N GLY A 512 -28.99 -7.10 -1.66
CA GLY A 512 -28.04 -7.97 -0.98
C GLY A 512 -28.65 -9.25 -0.38
N CYS A 513 -29.97 -9.26 -0.09
CA CYS A 513 -30.66 -10.48 0.32
C CYS A 513 -31.04 -11.45 -0.81
N GLN A 514 -30.90 -11.03 -2.07
CA GLN A 514 -31.25 -11.82 -3.26
C GLN A 514 -30.03 -12.11 -4.13
N ALA A 515 -29.10 -11.17 -4.24
CA ALA A 515 -27.84 -11.38 -4.93
C ALA A 515 -26.94 -12.32 -4.12
N THR A 516 -26.36 -13.30 -4.81
CA THR A 516 -25.47 -14.31 -4.22
C THR A 516 -24.09 -14.21 -4.83
N VAL A 517 -23.06 -14.40 -4.00
CA VAL A 517 -21.64 -14.30 -4.39
C VAL A 517 -21.29 -15.45 -5.34
N GLN A 518 -20.65 -15.14 -6.47
CA GLN A 518 -20.21 -16.13 -7.46
C GLN A 518 -18.69 -16.23 -7.59
N SER A 519 -17.98 -15.14 -7.33
CA SER A 519 -16.52 -15.05 -7.32
C SER A 519 -16.07 -13.92 -6.39
N ASP A 520 -14.76 -13.69 -6.28
CA ASP A 520 -14.21 -12.62 -5.44
C ASP A 520 -14.84 -11.26 -5.79
N ILE A 521 -15.29 -10.53 -4.78
CA ILE A 521 -16.10 -9.32 -4.99
C ILE A 521 -15.86 -8.23 -3.95
N VAL A 522 -15.84 -6.99 -4.45
CA VAL A 522 -15.93 -5.77 -3.66
C VAL A 522 -17.37 -5.25 -3.70
N ILE A 523 -17.97 -5.02 -2.53
CA ILE A 523 -19.37 -4.64 -2.36
C ILE A 523 -19.43 -3.33 -1.57
N ASP A 524 -19.95 -2.29 -2.21
CA ASP A 524 -20.26 -1.01 -1.57
C ASP A 524 -21.65 -1.07 -0.91
N VAL A 525 -21.71 -0.70 0.37
CA VAL A 525 -22.94 -0.60 1.16
C VAL A 525 -23.37 0.87 1.26
N PRO A 526 -24.41 1.29 0.53
CA PRO A 526 -24.92 2.66 0.56
C PRO A 526 -25.33 3.09 1.98
N PRO A 527 -25.13 4.37 2.37
CA PRO A 527 -25.48 4.87 3.69
C PRO A 527 -26.95 4.63 4.10
N GLU A 528 -27.89 4.70 3.16
CA GLU A 528 -29.31 4.44 3.39
C GLU A 528 -29.65 2.97 3.66
N SER A 529 -28.70 2.07 3.38
CA SER A 529 -28.77 0.64 3.66
C SER A 529 -28.08 0.26 4.97
N GLN A 530 -27.48 1.21 5.71
CA GLN A 530 -26.82 0.97 7.00
C GLN A 530 -27.83 1.20 8.15
N VAL A 531 -27.82 0.33 9.17
CA VAL A 531 -28.72 0.44 10.34
C VAL A 531 -28.29 1.60 11.23
N HIS A 532 -26.99 1.74 11.44
CA HIS A 532 -26.37 2.82 12.20
C HIS A 532 -25.86 3.86 11.23
N ARG A 533 -26.66 4.90 10.98
CA ARG A 533 -26.20 6.04 10.21
C ARG A 533 -25.00 6.67 10.92
N GLN A 534 -23.87 6.76 10.23
CA GLN A 534 -22.78 7.62 10.66
C GLN A 534 -23.31 9.04 10.77
N VAL A 535 -23.36 9.54 12.00
CA VAL A 535 -23.80 10.91 12.27
C VAL A 535 -22.60 11.82 12.06
N VAL A 536 -22.37 12.25 10.81
CA VAL A 536 -21.40 13.32 10.52
C VAL A 536 -22.05 14.64 10.91
N ARG A 537 -22.05 14.96 12.20
CA ARG A 537 -22.46 16.29 12.71
C ARG A 537 -21.21 17.07 13.06
N LYS A 538 -20.65 17.75 12.05
CA LYS A 538 -19.66 18.82 12.29
C LYS A 538 -20.43 20.08 12.68
N ARG A 539 -20.41 20.47 13.96
CA ARG A 539 -20.83 21.83 14.35
C ARG A 539 -19.80 22.79 13.79
N ALA A 540 -20.25 23.84 13.12
CA ALA A 540 -19.37 24.92 12.70
C ALA A 540 -18.81 25.63 13.93
N GLU A 541 -17.49 25.81 13.99
CA GLU A 541 -16.88 26.68 15.00
C GLU A 541 -17.24 28.13 14.70
N VAL A 542 -17.68 28.84 15.75
CA VAL A 542 -18.06 30.25 15.67
C VAL A 542 -16.79 31.06 15.66
N ARG A 543 -16.43 31.58 14.49
CA ARG A 543 -15.36 32.56 14.30
C ARG A 543 -15.97 33.81 13.70
N ASP A 544 -15.61 34.97 14.23
CA ASP A 544 -16.06 36.24 13.69
C ASP A 544 -15.41 36.46 12.32
N ILE A 545 -16.22 36.49 11.26
CA ILE A 545 -15.79 36.70 9.89
C ILE A 545 -16.32 38.05 9.42
N THR A 546 -15.44 38.93 8.96
CA THR A 546 -15.84 40.19 8.34
C THR A 546 -16.56 39.91 7.02
N LEU A 547 -17.80 40.38 6.91
CA LEU A 547 -18.64 40.11 5.74
C LEU A 547 -18.28 41.04 4.58
N ASN A 548 -17.77 40.46 3.49
CA ASN A 548 -17.52 41.13 2.22
C ASN A 548 -17.69 40.10 1.08
N THR A 549 -18.92 39.72 0.79
CA THR A 549 -19.22 38.61 -0.14
C THR A 549 -19.05 39.00 -1.60
N ALA A 550 -18.74 38.00 -2.43
CA ALA A 550 -18.64 38.15 -3.90
C ALA A 550 -19.99 38.41 -4.57
N VAL A 551 -21.10 37.98 -3.95
CA VAL A 551 -22.46 38.17 -4.47
C VAL A 551 -23.23 39.19 -3.63
N ARG A 552 -23.73 40.24 -4.29
CA ARG A 552 -24.52 41.31 -3.67
C ARG A 552 -25.83 41.52 -4.40
N LEU A 553 -26.88 41.88 -3.66
CA LEU A 553 -28.17 42.23 -4.24
C LEU A 553 -28.27 43.73 -4.45
N GLN A 554 -28.74 44.13 -5.63
CA GLN A 554 -29.00 45.53 -5.96
C GLN A 554 -30.42 45.69 -6.48
N TYR A 555 -31.21 46.54 -5.82
CA TYR A 555 -32.49 46.98 -6.32
C TYR A 555 -32.29 48.17 -7.26
N ILE A 556 -32.97 48.16 -8.40
CA ILE A 556 -32.93 49.23 -9.39
C ILE A 556 -34.30 49.48 -10.02
N GLU A 557 -34.51 50.73 -10.41
CA GLU A 557 -35.62 51.14 -11.27
C GLU A 557 -35.12 51.30 -12.70
N VAL A 558 -35.68 50.55 -13.64
CA VAL A 558 -35.28 50.53 -15.04
C VAL A 558 -36.22 51.43 -15.82
N GLU A 559 -35.69 52.27 -16.70
CA GLU A 559 -36.51 53.12 -17.56
C GLU A 559 -37.42 52.27 -18.47
N GLU A 560 -38.67 52.72 -18.68
CA GLU A 560 -39.61 52.05 -19.59
C GLU A 560 -39.14 52.15 -21.05
N PRO A 561 -39.44 51.18 -21.91
CA PRO A 561 -39.13 51.30 -23.33
C PRO A 561 -39.87 52.48 -23.96
N ASP A 562 -39.12 53.39 -24.58
CA ASP A 562 -39.62 54.57 -25.28
C ASP A 562 -39.41 54.43 -26.80
N MET A 563 -40.43 54.80 -27.58
CA MET A 563 -40.33 54.86 -29.04
C MET A 563 -39.39 55.96 -29.53
N HIS A 564 -39.20 57.03 -28.76
CA HIS A 564 -38.30 58.13 -29.10
C HIS A 564 -36.84 57.83 -28.73
N HIS A 565 -36.60 56.93 -27.78
CA HIS A 565 -35.27 56.48 -27.34
C HIS A 565 -35.18 54.94 -27.36
N PRO A 566 -35.08 54.32 -28.55
CA PRO A 566 -35.18 52.87 -28.70
C PRO A 566 -33.90 52.15 -28.24
N SER A 567 -33.76 51.91 -26.95
CA SER A 567 -32.67 51.15 -26.31
C SER A 567 -33.07 49.71 -25.99
N GLY A 568 -32.09 48.83 -25.80
CA GLY A 568 -32.34 47.45 -25.37
C GLY A 568 -32.62 47.33 -23.86
N ASP A 569 -33.37 46.32 -23.43
CA ASP A 569 -33.68 46.12 -22.00
C ASP A 569 -32.41 45.95 -21.14
N LEU A 570 -31.40 45.21 -21.64
CA LEU A 570 -30.12 45.05 -20.96
C LEU A 570 -29.35 46.37 -20.86
N GLU A 571 -29.40 47.22 -21.88
CA GLU A 571 -28.74 48.53 -21.89
C GLU A 571 -29.37 49.46 -20.85
N ARG A 572 -30.70 49.47 -20.73
CA ARG A 572 -31.41 50.22 -19.69
C ARG A 572 -31.11 49.70 -18.29
N ILE A 573 -30.95 48.38 -18.12
CA ILE A 573 -30.50 47.80 -16.84
C ILE A 573 -29.09 48.26 -16.48
N LYS A 574 -28.14 48.21 -17.43
CA LYS A 574 -26.76 48.67 -17.20
C LYS A 574 -26.72 50.16 -16.85
N THR A 575 -27.52 50.96 -17.53
CA THR A 575 -27.66 52.41 -17.25
C THR A 575 -28.21 52.63 -15.84
N ALA A 576 -29.28 51.92 -15.45
CA ALA A 576 -29.84 52.01 -14.11
C ALA A 576 -28.83 51.60 -13.02
N LEU A 577 -28.02 50.56 -13.26
CA LEU A 577 -26.95 50.15 -12.34
C LEU A 577 -25.83 51.19 -12.21
N HIS A 578 -25.45 51.83 -13.31
CA HIS A 578 -24.51 52.96 -13.31
C HIS A 578 -25.07 54.13 -12.49
N ASP A 579 -26.27 54.60 -12.83
CA ASP A 579 -26.85 55.83 -12.27
C ASP A 579 -27.24 55.68 -10.79
N GLN A 580 -27.77 54.52 -10.38
CA GLN A 580 -28.34 54.33 -9.04
C GLN A 580 -27.38 53.66 -8.06
N ALA A 581 -26.42 52.87 -8.56
CA ALA A 581 -25.51 52.08 -7.72
C ALA A 581 -24.02 52.35 -8.01
N GLY A 582 -23.68 53.15 -9.03
CA GLY A 582 -22.29 53.46 -9.39
C GLY A 582 -21.53 52.27 -9.97
N ILE A 583 -22.22 51.33 -10.63
CA ILE A 583 -21.64 50.10 -11.16
C ILE A 583 -21.52 50.19 -12.69
N ASP A 584 -20.32 50.54 -13.16
CA ASP A 584 -20.09 50.90 -14.57
C ASP A 584 -19.89 49.68 -15.49
N ARG A 585 -19.11 48.70 -15.02
CA ARG A 585 -18.69 47.53 -15.81
C ARG A 585 -19.55 46.33 -15.45
N VAL A 586 -20.66 46.18 -16.16
CA VAL A 586 -21.62 45.11 -15.93
C VAL A 586 -21.86 44.28 -17.18
N GLU A 587 -21.88 42.97 -16.99
CA GLU A 587 -22.33 41.98 -17.97
C GLU A 587 -23.45 41.12 -17.38
N ILE A 588 -24.16 40.38 -18.23
CA ILE A 588 -25.25 39.49 -17.82
C ILE A 588 -24.90 38.06 -18.19
N ASP A 589 -25.20 37.13 -17.29
CA ASP A 589 -25.12 35.72 -17.64
C ASP A 589 -26.14 35.42 -18.75
N VAL A 590 -25.65 34.87 -19.87
CA VAL A 590 -26.44 34.62 -21.09
C VAL A 590 -27.68 33.78 -20.81
N SER A 591 -27.63 32.91 -19.78
CA SER A 591 -28.77 32.09 -19.35
C SER A 591 -29.99 32.91 -18.91
N LEU A 592 -29.82 34.17 -18.51
CA LEU A 592 -30.90 35.04 -18.02
C LEU A 592 -31.64 35.78 -19.14
N LEU A 593 -31.01 35.95 -20.31
CA LEU A 593 -31.56 36.74 -21.43
C LEU A 593 -33.01 36.35 -21.81
N PRO A 594 -33.39 35.06 -21.90
CA PRO A 594 -34.77 34.68 -22.26
C PRO A 594 -35.82 35.12 -21.23
N SER A 595 -35.42 35.30 -19.96
CA SER A 595 -36.33 35.63 -18.85
C SER A 595 -36.43 37.12 -18.54
N LEU A 596 -35.51 37.92 -19.08
CA LEU A 596 -35.31 39.33 -18.71
C LEU A 596 -36.57 40.18 -18.93
N GLN A 597 -37.13 40.10 -20.13
CA GLN A 597 -38.31 40.85 -20.56
C GLN A 597 -39.59 40.51 -19.77
N PRO A 598 -39.91 39.22 -19.55
CA PRO A 598 -40.99 38.82 -18.63
C PRO A 598 -40.81 39.37 -17.21
N ILE A 599 -39.59 39.30 -16.67
CA ILE A 599 -39.28 39.74 -15.29
C ILE A 599 -39.46 41.26 -15.15
N LEU A 600 -38.91 42.05 -16.07
CA LEU A 600 -39.05 43.52 -16.08
C LEU A 600 -40.52 43.94 -16.10
N ARG A 601 -41.34 43.34 -16.97
CA ARG A 601 -42.78 43.64 -17.04
C ARG A 601 -43.52 43.25 -15.76
N LYS A 602 -43.22 42.07 -15.20
CA LYS A 602 -43.83 41.60 -13.95
C LYS A 602 -43.48 42.52 -12.77
N GLY A 603 -42.26 43.03 -12.74
CA GLY A 603 -41.77 43.98 -11.74
C GLY A 603 -42.20 45.44 -11.99
N LYS A 604 -42.98 45.71 -13.04
CA LYS A 604 -43.32 47.09 -13.48
C LYS A 604 -42.08 47.96 -13.61
N TRP A 605 -41.08 47.42 -14.29
CA TRP A 605 -39.78 48.03 -14.54
C TRP A 605 -38.92 48.28 -13.30
N THR A 606 -39.32 47.75 -12.15
CA THR A 606 -38.45 47.65 -10.98
C THR A 606 -37.98 46.21 -10.82
N ILE A 607 -36.71 46.00 -10.51
CA ILE A 607 -36.11 44.67 -10.36
C ILE A 607 -35.06 44.66 -9.26
N THR A 608 -34.78 43.47 -8.72
CA THR A 608 -33.59 43.21 -7.91
C THR A 608 -32.67 42.29 -8.70
N VAL A 609 -31.39 42.64 -8.80
CA VAL A 609 -30.36 41.82 -9.45
C VAL A 609 -29.39 41.26 -8.42
N ALA A 610 -28.96 40.00 -8.60
CA ALA A 610 -27.78 39.48 -7.92
C ALA A 610 -26.57 39.73 -8.81
N LEU A 611 -25.62 40.50 -8.29
CA LEU A 611 -24.35 40.82 -8.94
C LEU A 611 -23.25 40.00 -8.29
N HIS A 612 -22.53 39.23 -9.10
CA HIS A 612 -21.30 38.58 -8.71
C HIS A 612 -20.10 39.39 -9.23
N LYS A 613 -19.20 39.79 -8.34
CA LYS A 613 -17.89 40.34 -8.68
C LYS A 613 -16.86 39.55 -7.90
N ASP A 614 -15.92 38.92 -8.60
CA ASP A 614 -14.82 38.18 -7.95
C ASP A 614 -13.64 39.11 -7.63
N HIS A 615 -12.70 38.61 -6.84
CA HIS A 615 -11.54 39.35 -6.36
C HIS A 615 -10.56 39.76 -7.47
N ASP A 616 -10.51 39.00 -8.57
CA ASP A 616 -9.64 39.22 -9.73
C ASP A 616 -10.37 39.90 -10.92
N SER A 617 -11.66 40.19 -10.77
CA SER A 617 -12.50 40.72 -11.85
C SER A 617 -12.89 42.17 -11.63
N GLU A 618 -12.62 43.01 -12.65
CA GLU A 618 -13.12 44.38 -12.71
C GLU A 618 -14.57 44.48 -13.24
N VAL A 619 -15.16 43.36 -13.66
CA VAL A 619 -16.50 43.30 -14.26
C VAL A 619 -17.46 42.59 -13.32
N SER A 620 -18.59 43.24 -13.02
CA SER A 620 -19.70 42.63 -12.28
C SER A 620 -20.60 41.85 -13.23
N GLN A 621 -20.99 40.64 -12.84
CA GLN A 621 -21.86 39.77 -13.62
C GLN A 621 -23.24 39.70 -12.97
N ILE A 622 -24.30 40.04 -13.70
CA ILE A 622 -25.67 39.78 -13.28
C ILE A 622 -25.90 38.27 -13.42
N ILE A 623 -26.03 37.58 -12.28
CA ILE A 623 -26.18 36.12 -12.22
C ILE A 623 -27.60 35.67 -11.88
N ARG A 624 -28.46 36.57 -11.38
CA ARG A 624 -29.89 36.33 -11.17
C ARG A 624 -30.71 37.62 -11.15
N VAL A 625 -32.00 37.56 -11.51
CA VAL A 625 -32.91 38.71 -11.51
C VAL A 625 -34.27 38.32 -10.93
N TRP A 626 -34.83 39.17 -10.05
CA TRP A 626 -36.19 39.06 -9.52
C TRP A 626 -37.05 40.26 -9.93
N PRO A 627 -38.37 40.06 -10.14
CA PRO A 627 -39.29 41.16 -10.38
C PRO A 627 -39.53 41.94 -9.09
N GLY A 628 -39.38 43.27 -9.13
CA GLY A 628 -39.56 44.15 -7.97
C GLY A 628 -38.46 44.02 -6.92
N TYR A 629 -38.79 44.44 -5.70
CA TYR A 629 -37.90 44.32 -4.55
C TYR A 629 -37.92 42.89 -4.00
N TYR A 630 -36.74 42.29 -3.84
CA TYR A 630 -36.57 40.96 -3.26
C TYR A 630 -36.14 41.04 -1.79
N GLU A 631 -37.06 40.69 -0.89
CA GLU A 631 -36.85 40.71 0.57
C GLU A 631 -36.11 39.48 1.12
N GLY A 632 -36.06 38.38 0.35
CA GLY A 632 -35.45 37.12 0.79
C GLY A 632 -33.92 37.17 0.85
N SER A 633 -33.30 36.10 1.37
CA SER A 633 -31.84 35.98 1.40
C SER A 633 -31.29 35.16 0.24
N ILE A 634 -29.98 35.26 0.04
CA ILE A 634 -29.20 34.46 -0.91
C ILE A 634 -28.12 33.72 -0.13
N TYR A 635 -27.77 32.53 -0.63
CA TYR A 635 -26.93 31.61 0.13
C TYR A 635 -25.68 31.23 -0.65
N GLY A 636 -24.67 30.79 0.09
CA GLY A 636 -23.48 30.18 -0.45
C GLY A 636 -23.08 28.92 0.30
N LEU A 637 -22.25 28.09 -0.32
CA LEU A 637 -21.77 26.84 0.25
C LEU A 637 -20.27 26.90 0.50
N ALA A 638 -19.83 26.66 1.74
CA ALA A 638 -18.43 26.39 2.04
C ALA A 638 -18.24 24.88 2.14
N VAL A 639 -17.42 24.30 1.26
CA VAL A 639 -17.31 22.86 1.05
C VAL A 639 -15.88 22.39 1.27
N ASP A 640 -15.73 21.47 2.21
CA ASP A 640 -14.51 20.71 2.50
C ASP A 640 -14.65 19.32 1.88
N LEU A 641 -13.97 19.11 0.74
CA LEU A 641 -13.94 17.86 0.00
C LEU A 641 -12.73 17.03 0.44
N GLY A 642 -12.91 16.30 1.54
CA GLY A 642 -11.92 15.34 2.03
C GLY A 642 -11.93 14.03 1.25
N SER A 643 -10.84 13.26 1.39
CA SER A 643 -10.73 11.90 0.85
C SER A 643 -11.84 10.99 1.37
N THR A 644 -12.15 11.05 2.67
CA THR A 644 -13.09 10.15 3.32
C THR A 644 -14.46 10.79 3.59
N THR A 645 -14.47 12.08 3.93
CA THR A 645 -15.69 12.81 4.31
C THR A 645 -15.80 14.08 3.50
N ILE A 646 -17.00 14.37 3.00
CA ILE A 646 -17.36 15.64 2.37
C ILE A 646 -18.24 16.40 3.36
N ALA A 647 -17.85 17.62 3.71
CA ALA A 647 -18.61 18.48 4.60
C ALA A 647 -19.01 19.78 3.89
N ALA A 648 -20.26 20.22 4.07
CA ALA A 648 -20.75 21.47 3.52
C ALA A 648 -21.45 22.31 4.59
N HIS A 649 -21.18 23.62 4.56
CA HIS A 649 -21.82 24.62 5.39
C HIS A 649 -22.58 25.60 4.50
N LEU A 650 -23.91 25.61 4.64
CA LEU A 650 -24.77 26.56 3.94
C LEU A 650 -24.81 27.86 4.74
N CYS A 651 -24.32 28.94 4.14
CA CYS A 651 -24.21 30.25 4.77
C CYS A 651 -25.17 31.24 4.12
N ASP A 652 -25.83 32.06 4.93
CA ASP A 652 -26.54 33.23 4.46
C ASP A 652 -25.51 34.31 4.06
N LEU A 653 -25.52 34.75 2.80
CA LEU A 653 -24.52 35.71 2.30
C LEU A 653 -24.81 37.16 2.73
N LYS A 654 -25.99 37.45 3.30
CA LYS A 654 -26.32 38.76 3.85
C LYS A 654 -25.92 38.88 5.31
N THR A 655 -26.04 37.81 6.10
CA THR A 655 -25.77 37.83 7.54
C THR A 655 -24.45 37.15 7.92
N GLY A 656 -23.93 36.26 7.08
CA GLY A 656 -22.78 35.40 7.37
C GLY A 656 -23.11 34.18 8.24
N GLU A 657 -24.37 34.02 8.67
CA GLU A 657 -24.78 32.91 9.55
C GLU A 657 -24.79 31.57 8.82
N VAL A 658 -24.35 30.51 9.51
CA VAL A 658 -24.47 29.13 9.03
C VAL A 658 -25.89 28.63 9.29
N VAL A 659 -26.68 28.49 8.23
CA VAL A 659 -28.10 28.12 8.28
C VAL A 659 -28.28 26.61 8.41
N ALA A 660 -27.40 25.84 7.76
CA ALA A 660 -27.36 24.39 7.87
C ALA A 660 -25.94 23.87 7.67
N SER A 661 -25.65 22.70 8.22
CA SER A 661 -24.38 22.00 8.06
C SER A 661 -24.67 20.53 7.91
N SER A 662 -24.12 19.92 6.86
CA SER A 662 -24.32 18.51 6.58
C SER A 662 -23.04 17.90 6.04
N GLY A 663 -22.94 16.59 6.12
CA GLY A 663 -21.78 15.85 5.62
C GLY A 663 -22.16 14.46 5.18
N ILE A 664 -21.46 13.97 4.17
CA ILE A 664 -21.58 12.62 3.65
C ILE A 664 -20.22 11.97 3.59
N MET A 665 -20.21 10.64 3.56
CA MET A 665 -19.02 9.92 3.17
C MET A 665 -18.70 10.19 1.71
N ASN A 666 -17.42 10.35 1.38
CA ASN A 666 -17.02 10.55 -0.01
C ASN A 666 -17.36 9.30 -0.83
N PRO A 667 -18.20 9.41 -1.88
CA PRO A 667 -18.65 8.26 -2.67
C PRO A 667 -17.52 7.59 -3.45
N GLN A 668 -16.35 8.23 -3.56
CA GLN A 668 -15.18 7.65 -4.20
C GLN A 668 -14.49 6.57 -3.37
N ILE A 669 -14.86 6.40 -2.09
CA ILE A 669 -14.27 5.40 -1.19
C ILE A 669 -14.32 3.97 -1.74
N ARG A 670 -15.33 3.67 -2.56
CA ARG A 670 -15.50 2.35 -3.21
C ARG A 670 -14.46 2.04 -4.28
N PHE A 671 -13.80 3.06 -4.83
CA PHE A 671 -12.72 2.91 -5.82
C PHE A 671 -11.34 2.86 -5.15
N GLY A 672 -11.27 3.33 -3.92
CA GLY A 672 -10.05 3.40 -3.14
C GLY A 672 -10.30 4.12 -1.83
N GLU A 673 -9.93 3.47 -0.72
CA GLU A 673 -10.11 4.04 0.62
C GLU A 673 -9.13 5.20 0.90
N ASP A 674 -7.94 5.14 0.31
CA ASP A 674 -6.89 6.17 0.43
C ASP A 674 -6.62 6.84 -0.93
N LEU A 675 -5.92 7.99 -0.92
CA LEU A 675 -5.66 8.76 -2.14
C LEU A 675 -4.89 7.96 -3.19
N MET A 676 -3.86 7.23 -2.80
CA MET A 676 -3.01 6.48 -3.73
C MET A 676 -3.74 5.29 -4.35
N SER A 677 -4.64 4.66 -3.61
CA SER A 677 -5.50 3.59 -4.15
C SER A 677 -6.47 4.13 -5.20
N ARG A 678 -6.92 5.39 -5.10
CA ARG A 678 -7.71 6.04 -6.15
C ARG A 678 -6.89 6.36 -7.39
N VAL A 679 -5.67 6.89 -7.21
CA VAL A 679 -4.75 7.09 -8.33
C VAL A 679 -4.47 5.75 -9.01
N SER A 680 -4.22 4.70 -8.24
CA SER A 680 -4.01 3.34 -8.76
C SER A 680 -5.24 2.81 -9.50
N TYR A 681 -6.45 3.07 -9.01
CA TYR A 681 -7.68 2.68 -9.70
C TYR A 681 -7.81 3.38 -11.05
N ALA A 682 -7.53 4.68 -11.13
CA ALA A 682 -7.50 5.41 -12.40
C ALA A 682 -6.42 4.88 -13.35
N MET A 683 -5.25 4.50 -12.84
CA MET A 683 -4.16 3.92 -13.62
C MET A 683 -4.51 2.54 -14.22
N MET A 684 -5.21 1.70 -13.45
CA MET A 684 -5.47 0.31 -13.82
C MET A 684 -6.78 0.13 -14.59
N ASN A 685 -7.71 1.08 -14.50
CA ASN A 685 -9.02 0.99 -15.12
C ASN A 685 -9.22 2.16 -16.09
N GLU A 686 -9.30 1.86 -17.39
CA GLU A 686 -9.55 2.87 -18.43
C GLU A 686 -10.87 3.62 -18.15
N GLY A 687 -10.80 4.94 -18.00
CA GLY A 687 -11.95 5.79 -17.64
C GLY A 687 -12.30 5.79 -16.14
N GLY A 688 -11.48 5.18 -15.27
CA GLY A 688 -11.69 5.17 -13.83
C GLY A 688 -11.65 6.57 -13.19
N ASP A 689 -10.85 7.48 -13.76
CA ASP A 689 -10.82 8.91 -13.43
C ASP A 689 -12.19 9.58 -13.68
N GLN A 690 -12.82 9.30 -14.83
CA GLN A 690 -14.12 9.84 -15.20
C GLN A 690 -15.24 9.28 -14.31
N GLU A 691 -15.16 7.99 -13.97
CA GLU A 691 -16.10 7.35 -13.06
C GLU A 691 -16.05 7.98 -11.66
N MET A 692 -14.84 8.20 -11.13
CA MET A 692 -14.62 8.87 -9.86
C MET A 692 -15.06 10.34 -9.88
N THR A 693 -14.82 11.05 -10.99
CA THR A 693 -15.27 12.43 -11.22
C THR A 693 -16.80 12.51 -11.14
N LYS A 694 -17.49 11.60 -11.84
CA LYS A 694 -18.94 11.52 -11.81
C LYS A 694 -19.45 11.22 -10.40
N ALA A 695 -18.84 10.24 -9.72
CA ALA A 695 -19.25 9.85 -8.37
C ALA A 695 -19.17 11.00 -7.37
N VAL A 696 -18.08 11.78 -7.36
CA VAL A 696 -17.94 12.91 -6.42
C VAL A 696 -18.92 14.04 -6.74
N ARG A 697 -19.14 14.37 -8.02
CA ARG A 697 -20.11 15.41 -8.42
C ARG A 697 -21.56 15.01 -8.13
N GLU A 698 -21.91 13.74 -8.30
CA GLU A 698 -23.22 13.21 -7.89
C GLU A 698 -23.40 13.25 -6.36
N GLY A 699 -22.37 12.87 -5.60
CA GLY A 699 -22.35 12.98 -4.14
C GLY A 699 -22.57 14.42 -3.66
N MET A 700 -21.88 15.39 -4.27
CA MET A 700 -22.05 16.82 -3.97
C MET A 700 -23.49 17.28 -4.22
N ARG A 701 -24.07 16.89 -5.36
CA ARG A 701 -25.46 17.26 -5.72
C ARG A 701 -26.45 16.74 -4.68
N ALA A 702 -26.29 15.48 -4.25
CA ALA A 702 -27.12 14.89 -3.20
C ALA A 702 -26.95 15.61 -1.85
N LEU A 703 -25.72 15.95 -1.47
CA LEU A 703 -25.43 16.74 -0.27
C LEU A 703 -26.09 18.13 -0.33
N PHE A 704 -26.05 18.79 -1.48
CA PHE A 704 -26.67 20.11 -1.66
C PHE A 704 -28.19 20.05 -1.66
N ASP A 705 -28.80 18.98 -2.19
CA ASP A 705 -30.24 18.73 -2.07
C ASP A 705 -30.64 18.51 -0.60
N GLN A 706 -29.84 17.72 0.13
CA GLN A 706 -30.07 17.47 1.55
C GLN A 706 -29.98 18.76 2.38
N ILE A 707 -28.89 19.53 2.23
CA ILE A 707 -28.66 20.73 3.05
C ILE A 707 -29.68 21.83 2.76
N ALA A 708 -30.10 21.98 1.50
CA ALA A 708 -31.17 22.92 1.13
C ALA A 708 -32.52 22.48 1.73
N GLY A 709 -32.80 21.18 1.73
CA GLY A 709 -33.99 20.61 2.37
C GLY A 709 -34.00 20.79 3.89
N GLU A 710 -32.87 20.57 4.56
CA GLU A 710 -32.71 20.78 6.00
C GLU A 710 -32.88 22.26 6.39
N ALA A 711 -32.36 23.18 5.57
CA ALA A 711 -32.54 24.61 5.74
C ALA A 711 -33.93 25.12 5.29
N ASN A 712 -34.75 24.28 4.66
CA ASN A 712 -36.03 24.64 4.06
C ASN A 712 -35.93 25.83 3.07
N ILE A 713 -34.90 25.82 2.22
CA ILE A 713 -34.70 26.82 1.17
C ILE A 713 -34.81 26.19 -0.22
N GLU A 714 -35.15 27.00 -1.23
CA GLU A 714 -34.98 26.59 -2.61
C GLU A 714 -33.49 26.53 -2.95
N LYS A 715 -33.01 25.38 -3.44
CA LYS A 715 -31.61 25.20 -3.87
C LYS A 715 -31.14 26.24 -4.89
N ASP A 716 -32.07 26.76 -5.68
CA ASP A 716 -31.83 27.81 -6.66
C ASP A 716 -31.33 29.12 -6.02
N LEU A 717 -31.58 29.36 -4.73
CA LEU A 717 -31.10 30.54 -4.00
C LEU A 717 -29.62 30.45 -3.60
N ILE A 718 -28.96 29.33 -3.88
CA ILE A 718 -27.52 29.14 -3.67
C ILE A 718 -26.78 29.68 -4.89
N LEU A 719 -26.06 30.79 -4.72
CA LEU A 719 -25.47 31.57 -5.82
C LEU A 719 -23.93 31.58 -5.84
N ASP A 720 -23.30 31.15 -4.76
CA ASP A 720 -21.84 31.06 -4.65
C ASP A 720 -21.44 29.78 -3.89
N ALA A 721 -20.25 29.27 -4.17
CA ALA A 721 -19.69 28.13 -3.46
C ALA A 721 -18.17 28.20 -3.44
N THR A 722 -17.58 27.85 -2.29
CA THR A 722 -16.13 27.78 -2.11
C THR A 722 -15.73 26.35 -1.77
N PHE A 723 -14.74 25.82 -2.46
CA PHE A 723 -14.25 24.44 -2.28
C PHE A 723 -12.79 24.43 -1.83
N VAL A 724 -12.50 23.52 -0.91
CA VAL A 724 -11.16 23.18 -0.44
C VAL A 724 -10.99 21.67 -0.46
N CYS A 725 -9.81 21.20 -0.88
CA CYS A 725 -9.53 19.77 -1.06
C CYS A 725 -8.03 19.52 -1.24
N ASN A 726 -7.62 18.28 -0.95
CA ASN A 726 -6.28 17.81 -1.30
C ASN A 726 -6.10 17.68 -2.83
N PRO A 727 -4.87 17.61 -3.35
CA PRO A 727 -4.60 17.63 -4.79
C PRO A 727 -5.28 16.53 -5.61
N VAL A 728 -5.37 15.31 -5.08
CA VAL A 728 -6.02 14.19 -5.79
C VAL A 728 -7.53 14.43 -5.89
N MET A 729 -8.15 14.89 -4.80
CA MET A 729 -9.57 15.25 -4.80
C MET A 729 -9.86 16.45 -5.68
N HIS A 730 -8.97 17.43 -5.70
CA HIS A 730 -9.02 18.61 -6.54
C HIS A 730 -9.05 18.23 -8.04
N HIS A 731 -8.12 17.39 -8.48
CA HIS A 731 -8.06 16.92 -9.87
C HIS A 731 -9.30 16.12 -10.25
N LEU A 732 -9.69 15.13 -9.44
CA LEU A 732 -10.88 14.32 -9.70
C LEU A 732 -12.17 15.15 -9.70
N PHE A 733 -12.27 16.19 -8.86
CA PHE A 733 -13.44 17.08 -8.86
C PHE A 733 -13.53 17.90 -10.16
N LEU A 734 -12.38 18.35 -10.68
CA LEU A 734 -12.26 19.09 -11.93
C LEU A 734 -12.35 18.21 -13.18
N GLY A 735 -12.28 16.89 -13.04
CA GLY A 735 -12.21 15.96 -14.18
C GLY A 735 -10.83 15.88 -14.81
N ILE A 736 -9.79 16.15 -14.02
CA ILE A 736 -8.38 15.98 -14.39
C ILE A 736 -7.93 14.62 -13.88
N ASP A 737 -7.25 13.85 -14.72
CA ASP A 737 -6.66 12.57 -14.35
C ASP A 737 -5.56 12.79 -13.27
N PRO A 738 -5.67 12.15 -12.09
CA PRO A 738 -4.69 12.29 -11.03
C PRO A 738 -3.42 11.43 -11.22
N TYR A 739 -3.26 10.73 -12.35
CA TYR A 739 -2.10 9.89 -12.67
C TYR A 739 -0.74 10.50 -12.27
N GLU A 740 -0.49 11.74 -12.68
CA GLU A 740 0.78 12.44 -12.46
C GLU A 740 1.05 12.78 -10.98
N LEU A 741 0.02 12.72 -10.11
CA LEU A 741 0.18 12.89 -8.67
C LEU A 741 0.62 11.60 -7.96
N GLY A 742 0.48 10.45 -8.64
CA GLY A 742 0.90 9.15 -8.13
C GLY A 742 2.36 8.79 -8.42
N GLN A 743 3.07 9.61 -9.19
CA GLN A 743 4.43 9.32 -9.66
C GLN A 743 5.31 10.53 -9.49
N ALA A 744 6.59 10.34 -9.13
CA ALA A 744 7.53 11.45 -9.07
C ALA A 744 7.67 12.11 -10.46
N PRO A 745 7.60 13.45 -10.56
CA PRO A 745 7.77 14.45 -9.50
C PRO A 745 6.45 14.99 -8.87
N PHE A 746 5.37 14.21 -8.89
CA PHE A 746 4.07 14.53 -8.29
C PHE A 746 3.45 15.81 -8.89
N ALA A 747 3.41 15.86 -10.22
CA ALA A 747 3.14 17.11 -10.94
C ALA A 747 1.66 17.52 -10.84
N LEU A 748 1.42 18.73 -10.31
CA LEU A 748 0.12 19.38 -10.37
C LEU A 748 -0.18 19.86 -11.81
N ALA A 749 -1.42 19.66 -12.26
CA ALA A 749 -1.91 20.26 -13.50
C ALA A 749 -2.12 21.77 -13.34
N LEU A 750 -2.56 22.21 -12.15
CA LEU A 750 -2.64 23.60 -11.74
C LEU A 750 -2.37 23.74 -10.25
N ASN A 751 -1.81 24.88 -9.86
CA ASN A 751 -1.56 25.27 -8.47
C ASN A 751 -2.20 26.61 -8.10
N THR A 752 -2.81 27.31 -9.05
CA THR A 752 -3.54 28.57 -8.83
C THR A 752 -4.99 28.29 -8.42
N SER A 753 -5.67 29.31 -7.89
CA SER A 753 -7.11 29.25 -7.65
C SER A 753 -7.90 29.17 -8.96
N LEU A 754 -9.19 28.82 -8.85
CA LEU A 754 -10.11 28.79 -9.96
C LEU A 754 -11.44 29.46 -9.63
N SER A 755 -11.92 30.28 -10.55
CA SER A 755 -13.26 30.85 -10.55
C SER A 755 -14.06 30.34 -11.74
N LEU A 756 -15.07 29.51 -11.47
CA LEU A 756 -15.84 28.74 -12.46
C LEU A 756 -17.34 28.99 -12.34
N LYS A 757 -18.12 28.54 -13.33
CA LYS A 757 -19.57 28.41 -13.17
C LYS A 757 -19.89 27.06 -12.53
N ALA A 758 -20.87 27.04 -11.63
CA ALA A 758 -21.34 25.78 -11.04
C ALA A 758 -21.90 24.80 -12.09
N SER A 759 -22.38 25.31 -13.22
CA SER A 759 -22.84 24.51 -14.36
C SER A 759 -21.75 23.71 -15.05
N ASP A 760 -20.52 24.22 -15.08
CA ASP A 760 -19.38 23.58 -15.76
C ASP A 760 -18.91 22.34 -14.96
N LEU A 761 -19.25 22.29 -13.67
CA LEU A 761 -19.02 21.18 -12.76
C LEU A 761 -20.27 20.33 -12.51
N GLU A 762 -21.39 20.61 -13.19
CA GLU A 762 -22.64 19.87 -13.08
C GLU A 762 -23.19 19.73 -11.63
N LEU A 763 -23.01 20.76 -10.80
CA LEU A 763 -23.36 20.69 -9.36
C LEU A 763 -24.86 20.79 -9.07
N GLY A 764 -25.67 21.11 -10.08
CA GLY A 764 -27.12 21.26 -9.93
C GLY A 764 -27.54 22.43 -9.02
N LEU A 765 -26.70 23.45 -8.87
CA LEU A 765 -27.04 24.75 -8.28
C LEU A 765 -27.72 25.65 -9.32
N HIS A 766 -28.00 26.91 -8.98
CA HIS A 766 -28.51 27.89 -9.94
C HIS A 766 -27.57 28.02 -11.16
N GLN A 767 -28.13 28.19 -12.36
CA GLN A 767 -27.36 28.22 -13.61
C GLN A 767 -26.27 29.33 -13.64
N GLY A 768 -26.57 30.47 -13.02
CA GLY A 768 -25.64 31.59 -12.84
C GLY A 768 -24.70 31.48 -11.63
N ALA A 769 -24.83 30.44 -10.79
CA ALA A 769 -24.01 30.29 -9.59
C ALA A 769 -22.51 30.17 -9.93
N ARG A 770 -21.67 30.67 -9.02
CA ARG A 770 -20.22 30.68 -9.17
C ARG A 770 -19.57 29.74 -8.16
N VAL A 771 -18.37 29.29 -8.52
CA VAL A 771 -17.56 28.38 -7.73
C VAL A 771 -16.15 28.95 -7.64
N TYR A 772 -15.65 29.11 -6.44
CA TYR A 772 -14.25 29.42 -6.15
C TYR A 772 -13.56 28.19 -5.55
N ILE A 773 -12.40 27.82 -6.08
CA ILE A 773 -11.56 26.76 -5.54
C ILE A 773 -10.23 27.38 -5.12
N LEU A 774 -9.83 27.14 -3.86
CA LEU A 774 -8.58 27.67 -3.34
C LEU A 774 -7.37 27.06 -4.07
N PRO A 775 -6.21 27.76 -4.09
CA PRO A 775 -5.00 27.26 -4.75
C PRO A 775 -4.39 26.06 -4.02
N CYS A 776 -3.78 25.14 -4.77
CA CYS A 776 -2.99 24.05 -4.20
C CYS A 776 -1.55 24.52 -3.91
N ILE A 777 -1.00 24.14 -2.77
CA ILE A 777 0.38 24.48 -2.40
C ILE A 777 1.36 23.62 -3.21
N ALA A 778 1.26 22.29 -3.18
CA ALA A 778 2.19 21.36 -3.85
C ALA A 778 1.48 20.06 -4.29
N GLY A 779 2.21 19.13 -4.93
CA GLY A 779 1.69 17.84 -5.42
C GLY A 779 0.93 17.02 -4.38
N HIS A 780 1.32 17.12 -3.11
CA HIS A 780 0.64 16.47 -1.97
C HIS A 780 0.16 17.42 -0.88
N VAL A 781 0.20 18.74 -1.11
CA VAL A 781 -0.28 19.76 -0.15
C VAL A 781 -1.34 20.61 -0.84
N GLY A 782 -2.60 20.43 -0.47
CA GLY A 782 -3.73 20.93 -1.25
C GLY A 782 -4.28 22.29 -0.84
N ALA A 783 -5.46 22.57 -1.38
CA ALA A 783 -6.26 23.73 -1.08
C ALA A 783 -6.92 23.67 0.31
N ASP A 784 -7.07 22.47 0.86
CA ASP A 784 -7.41 22.23 2.27
C ASP A 784 -6.33 22.78 3.22
N ALA A 785 -5.06 22.48 3.00
CA ALA A 785 -3.95 23.05 3.77
C ALA A 785 -3.86 24.58 3.60
N ALA A 786 -4.11 25.10 2.40
CA ALA A 786 -4.24 26.55 2.19
C ALA A 786 -5.39 27.13 3.03
N ALA A 787 -6.53 26.46 3.11
CA ALA A 787 -7.65 26.89 3.94
C ALA A 787 -7.32 26.84 5.44
N VAL A 788 -6.56 25.85 5.90
CA VAL A 788 -6.03 25.80 7.27
C VAL A 788 -5.11 26.99 7.54
N ALA A 789 -4.21 27.33 6.60
CA ALA A 789 -3.36 28.51 6.71
C ALA A 789 -4.19 29.81 6.74
N LEU A 790 -5.26 29.90 5.96
CA LEU A 790 -6.16 31.06 5.99
C LEU A 790 -6.89 31.19 7.33
N SER A 791 -7.36 30.07 7.89
CA SER A 791 -7.98 30.05 9.21
C SER A 791 -6.96 30.43 10.29
N GLU A 792 -5.84 29.73 10.39
CA GLU A 792 -4.93 29.88 11.52
C GLU A 792 -3.90 31.01 11.37
N SER A 793 -3.76 31.55 10.16
CA SER A 793 -2.95 32.73 9.82
C SER A 793 -1.53 32.71 10.40
N PRO A 794 -0.74 31.62 10.23
CA PRO A 794 0.59 31.50 10.83
C PRO A 794 1.55 32.61 10.38
N ASN A 795 1.38 33.12 9.15
CA ASN A 795 2.13 34.24 8.57
C ASN A 795 1.91 35.59 9.27
N THR A 796 0.99 35.67 10.23
CA THR A 796 0.73 36.88 11.03
C THR A 796 1.06 36.69 12.51
N SER A 797 1.47 35.48 12.90
CA SER A 797 1.78 35.12 14.28
C SER A 797 3.17 35.64 14.68
N GLU A 798 3.27 36.10 15.93
CA GLU A 798 4.55 36.39 16.59
C GLU A 798 5.18 35.10 17.14
N ASP A 799 4.36 34.13 17.54
CA ASP A 799 4.77 32.80 17.99
C ASP A 799 5.06 31.92 16.77
N LEU A 800 6.03 31.01 16.89
CA LEU A 800 6.25 29.97 15.89
C LEU A 800 5.18 28.88 16.02
N VAL A 801 4.30 28.80 15.03
CA VAL A 801 3.14 27.90 15.06
C VAL A 801 3.36 26.69 14.15
N LEU A 802 3.18 25.50 14.71
CA LEU A 802 3.08 24.24 13.98
C LEU A 802 1.61 23.85 13.83
N LEU A 803 1.09 23.93 12.61
CA LEU A 803 -0.23 23.44 12.23
C LEU A 803 -0.09 22.02 11.70
N VAL A 804 -0.93 21.11 12.21
CA VAL A 804 -0.93 19.71 11.80
C VAL A 804 -2.36 19.30 11.49
N ASP A 805 -2.70 19.15 10.22
CA ASP A 805 -3.96 18.54 9.82
C ASP A 805 -3.81 17.01 9.83
N VAL A 806 -4.49 16.34 10.76
CA VAL A 806 -4.35 14.90 10.93
C VAL A 806 -5.42 14.17 10.10
N GLY A 807 -4.98 13.55 9.01
CA GLY A 807 -5.79 12.66 8.18
C GLY A 807 -5.00 11.44 7.67
N THR A 808 -5.52 10.79 6.64
CA THR A 808 -4.85 9.69 5.91
C THR A 808 -3.50 10.13 5.31
N ASN A 809 -3.42 11.40 4.89
CA ASN A 809 -2.16 12.13 4.77
C ASN A 809 -2.21 13.26 5.79
N ALA A 810 -1.06 13.66 6.30
CA ALA A 810 -0.98 14.80 7.19
C ALA A 810 -0.29 15.96 6.49
N GLU A 811 -1.04 17.04 6.31
CA GLU A 811 -0.51 18.32 5.87
C GLU A 811 0.01 19.10 7.08
N ILE A 812 1.27 19.51 7.00
CA ILE A 812 1.98 20.16 8.09
C ILE A 812 2.44 21.52 7.62
N ILE A 813 2.15 22.56 8.40
CA ILE A 813 2.56 23.94 8.14
C ILE A 813 3.29 24.45 9.36
N LEU A 814 4.51 24.98 9.17
CA LEU A 814 5.30 25.60 10.22
C LEU A 814 5.59 27.05 9.82
N GLY A 815 5.22 28.01 10.65
CA GLY A 815 5.54 29.39 10.32
C GLY A 815 5.21 30.41 11.39
N ASP A 816 5.74 31.60 11.15
CA ASP A 816 5.49 32.84 11.87
C ASP A 816 5.48 34.00 10.84
N LYS A 817 5.50 35.26 11.32
CA LYS A 817 5.59 36.45 10.47
C LYS A 817 6.83 36.55 9.57
N SER A 818 7.86 35.74 9.80
CA SER A 818 9.12 35.79 9.03
C SER A 818 9.06 34.93 7.77
N ARG A 819 8.51 33.71 7.87
CA ARG A 819 8.32 32.77 6.76
C ARG A 819 7.36 31.64 7.15
N VAL A 820 6.82 30.97 6.14
CA VAL A 820 5.95 29.80 6.31
C VAL A 820 6.44 28.67 5.41
N LEU A 821 6.59 27.49 5.99
CA LEU A 821 6.96 26.25 5.32
C LEU A 821 5.77 25.27 5.34
N ALA A 822 5.64 24.46 4.29
CA ALA A 822 4.65 23.39 4.28
C ALA A 822 5.20 22.09 3.68
N CYS A 823 4.75 20.96 4.21
CA CYS A 823 4.99 19.63 3.63
C CYS A 823 3.77 18.73 3.84
N SER A 824 3.78 17.57 3.17
CA SER A 824 2.83 16.48 3.40
C SER A 824 3.58 15.25 3.89
N SER A 825 2.95 14.44 4.72
CA SER A 825 3.52 13.18 5.22
C SER A 825 2.50 12.03 5.12
N PRO A 826 2.91 10.85 4.62
CA PRO A 826 2.01 9.71 4.43
C PRO A 826 1.80 8.97 5.75
N THR A 827 0.84 9.43 6.56
CA THR A 827 0.49 8.84 7.86
C THR A 827 -0.30 7.54 7.73
N GLY A 828 -1.03 7.35 6.63
CA GLY A 828 -1.93 6.22 6.45
C GLY A 828 -3.18 6.31 7.34
N PRO A 829 -4.14 5.39 7.21
CA PRO A 829 -5.45 5.52 7.83
C PRO A 829 -5.53 4.96 9.26
N ALA A 830 -4.40 4.60 9.87
CA ALA A 830 -4.34 3.97 11.19
C ALA A 830 -4.95 4.84 12.30
N PHE A 831 -4.72 6.16 12.22
CA PHE A 831 -5.33 7.12 13.14
C PHE A 831 -6.85 7.21 13.02
N GLU A 832 -7.45 6.78 11.91
CA GLU A 832 -8.91 6.75 11.74
C GLU A 832 -9.54 5.43 12.25
N GLY A 833 -8.73 4.53 12.82
CA GLY A 833 -9.14 3.20 13.28
C GLY A 833 -9.20 2.16 12.15
N ALA A 834 -8.79 2.50 10.92
CA ALA A 834 -8.64 1.52 9.86
C ALA A 834 -7.32 0.75 10.01
N GLN A 835 -7.25 -0.49 9.53
CA GLN A 835 -6.07 -1.36 9.65
C GLN A 835 -5.67 -1.70 11.09
N ILE A 836 -6.53 -1.40 12.06
CA ILE A 836 -6.42 -1.82 13.45
C ILE A 836 -7.38 -3.01 13.66
N SER A 837 -6.91 -4.06 14.31
CA SER A 837 -7.60 -5.36 14.46
C SER A 837 -9.02 -5.22 15.01
N SER A 838 -9.16 -4.50 16.12
CA SER A 838 -10.44 -4.15 16.75
C SER A 838 -10.94 -2.76 16.34
N GLY A 839 -10.30 -2.16 15.33
CA GLY A 839 -10.48 -0.78 14.92
C GLY A 839 -11.78 -0.54 14.18
N GLN A 840 -12.37 0.62 14.43
CA GLN A 840 -13.50 1.14 13.66
C GLN A 840 -13.47 2.67 13.62
N ARG A 841 -14.27 3.26 12.73
CA ARG A 841 -14.48 4.70 12.76
C ARG A 841 -15.28 5.13 13.99
N ALA A 842 -15.18 6.41 14.35
CA ALA A 842 -15.95 6.99 15.44
C ALA A 842 -17.46 6.84 15.18
N ALA A 843 -18.11 5.98 15.96
CA ALA A 843 -19.54 5.70 15.92
C ALA A 843 -20.00 5.23 17.32
N PRO A 844 -21.31 5.36 17.65
CA PRO A 844 -21.82 4.87 18.93
C PRO A 844 -21.41 3.42 19.23
N GLY A 845 -20.93 3.18 20.45
CA GLY A 845 -20.37 1.89 20.88
C GLY A 845 -18.86 1.69 20.63
N ALA A 846 -18.18 2.59 19.90
CA ALA A 846 -16.73 2.57 19.77
C ALA A 846 -16.06 3.11 21.06
N ILE A 847 -15.01 2.45 21.55
CA ILE A 847 -14.16 2.97 22.61
C ILE A 847 -13.43 4.22 22.11
N GLU A 848 -13.64 5.36 22.78
CA GLU A 848 -13.07 6.66 22.42
C GLU A 848 -11.99 7.17 23.38
N ARG A 849 -12.04 6.73 24.64
CA ARG A 849 -11.11 7.14 25.69
C ARG A 849 -10.66 5.93 26.49
N VAL A 850 -9.39 5.88 26.85
CA VAL A 850 -8.80 4.77 27.60
C VAL A 850 -7.87 5.33 28.67
N GLU A 851 -7.90 4.73 29.85
CA GLU A 851 -6.92 4.94 30.92
C GLU A 851 -6.51 3.60 31.51
N ILE A 852 -5.23 3.43 31.81
CA ILE A 852 -4.70 2.19 32.39
C ILE A 852 -4.05 2.51 33.72
N ASP A 853 -4.51 1.86 34.79
CA ASP A 853 -3.92 2.05 36.12
C ASP A 853 -2.44 1.62 36.10
N PRO A 854 -1.49 2.49 36.47
CA PRO A 854 -0.06 2.21 36.36
C PRO A 854 0.42 1.16 37.39
N VAL A 855 -0.38 0.79 38.37
CA VAL A 855 -0.06 -0.24 39.38
C VAL A 855 -0.74 -1.56 39.03
N THR A 856 -2.06 -1.56 38.86
CA THR A 856 -2.84 -2.79 38.61
C THR A 856 -2.82 -3.22 37.16
N LYS A 857 -2.49 -2.29 36.24
CA LYS A 857 -2.57 -2.47 34.78
C LYS A 857 -3.98 -2.80 34.29
N GLU A 858 -5.00 -2.47 35.09
CA GLU A 858 -6.40 -2.62 34.70
C GLU A 858 -6.85 -1.41 33.87
N PRO A 859 -7.50 -1.63 32.72
CA PRO A 859 -8.01 -0.56 31.89
C PRO A 859 -9.40 -0.12 32.37
N ARG A 860 -9.68 1.18 32.22
CA ARG A 860 -11.04 1.72 32.15
C ARG A 860 -11.18 2.51 30.86
N PHE A 861 -12.39 2.55 30.30
CA PHE A 861 -12.62 3.20 29.02
C PHE A 861 -13.99 3.87 28.95
N ARG A 862 -14.15 4.80 28.00
CA ARG A 862 -15.45 5.35 27.61
C ARG A 862 -15.76 4.97 26.17
N VAL A 863 -17.06 4.87 25.86
CA VAL A 863 -17.54 4.64 24.49
C VAL A 863 -18.38 5.81 24.00
N ILE A 864 -18.33 6.05 22.71
CA ILE A 864 -19.16 7.06 22.06
C ILE A 864 -20.63 6.72 22.33
N GLY A 865 -21.36 7.67 22.92
CA GLY A 865 -22.74 7.49 23.37
C GLY A 865 -22.90 7.34 24.89
N SER A 866 -21.81 7.26 25.65
CA SER A 866 -21.81 7.27 27.11
C SER A 866 -20.76 8.25 27.65
N GLU A 867 -21.18 9.11 28.59
CA GLU A 867 -20.25 10.01 29.29
C GLU A 867 -19.55 9.34 30.48
N LYS A 868 -20.00 8.14 30.87
CA LYS A 868 -19.50 7.40 32.03
C LYS A 868 -18.34 6.49 31.67
N TRP A 869 -17.42 6.29 32.61
CA TRP A 869 -16.37 5.27 32.48
C TRP A 869 -16.93 3.85 32.66
N SER A 870 -16.27 2.86 32.08
CA SER A 870 -16.68 1.45 32.11
C SER A 870 -16.78 0.85 33.52
N ASN A 871 -16.16 1.47 34.52
CA ASN A 871 -16.23 1.07 35.93
C ASN A 871 -17.19 1.91 36.78
N GLU A 872 -17.94 2.85 36.18
CA GLU A 872 -18.92 3.69 36.87
C GLU A 872 -20.34 3.12 36.82
N GLU A 873 -21.11 3.35 37.88
CA GLU A 873 -22.49 2.84 37.97
C GLU A 873 -23.37 3.41 36.86
N GLY A 874 -24.06 2.52 36.14
CA GLY A 874 -24.97 2.89 35.07
C GLY A 874 -24.34 3.02 33.69
N PHE A 875 -23.06 2.65 33.52
CA PHE A 875 -22.44 2.49 32.21
C PHE A 875 -23.20 1.48 31.33
N ASP A 876 -23.48 0.28 31.87
CA ASP A 876 -24.21 -0.79 31.17
C ASP A 876 -25.60 -0.34 30.67
N ARG A 877 -26.24 0.61 31.38
CA ARG A 877 -27.53 1.17 30.98
C ARG A 877 -27.40 2.13 29.81
N ASP A 878 -26.33 2.95 29.80
CA ASP A 878 -26.09 3.92 28.73
C ASP A 878 -25.77 3.21 27.41
N ILE A 879 -25.08 2.06 27.47
CA ILE A 879 -24.69 1.28 26.29
C ILE A 879 -25.66 0.15 25.94
N ALA A 880 -26.78 0.00 26.64
CA ALA A 880 -27.69 -1.15 26.49
C ALA A 880 -28.24 -1.35 25.06
N THR A 881 -28.27 -0.29 24.26
CA THR A 881 -28.77 -0.34 22.87
C THR A 881 -27.66 -0.52 21.84
N THR A 882 -26.47 0.03 22.08
CA THR A 882 -25.36 0.05 21.11
C THR A 882 -24.34 -1.05 21.36
N GLY A 883 -24.16 -1.46 22.62
CA GLY A 883 -23.06 -2.32 23.04
C GLY A 883 -21.68 -1.67 22.89
N ILE A 884 -20.64 -2.48 23.06
CA ILE A 884 -19.26 -2.16 22.72
C ILE A 884 -18.96 -2.86 21.39
N THR A 885 -18.54 -2.12 20.37
CA THR A 885 -18.43 -2.64 19.00
C THR A 885 -17.01 -2.67 18.45
N GLY A 886 -16.10 -1.84 19.01
CA GLY A 886 -14.72 -1.71 18.56
C GLY A 886 -13.99 -0.56 19.26
N ILE A 887 -12.81 -0.20 18.77
CA ILE A 887 -12.02 0.95 19.23
C ILE A 887 -11.90 1.99 18.12
N CYS A 888 -12.18 3.26 18.40
CA CYS A 888 -11.97 4.32 17.41
C CYS A 888 -10.54 4.85 17.42
N GLY A 889 -10.21 5.70 16.45
CA GLY A 889 -8.90 6.33 16.32
C GLY A 889 -8.36 7.00 17.59
N SER A 890 -9.19 7.79 18.28
CA SER A 890 -8.77 8.44 19.53
C SER A 890 -8.55 7.38 20.63
N GLY A 891 -9.43 6.37 20.67
CA GLY A 891 -9.32 5.25 21.61
C GLY A 891 -8.02 4.48 21.45
N ILE A 892 -7.59 4.14 20.23
CA ILE A 892 -6.36 3.38 20.00
C ILE A 892 -5.11 4.20 20.32
N ILE A 893 -5.11 5.51 20.03
CA ILE A 893 -4.05 6.43 20.42
C ILE A 893 -3.91 6.48 21.94
N GLU A 894 -5.02 6.69 22.67
CA GLU A 894 -5.00 6.72 24.13
C GLU A 894 -4.61 5.35 24.70
N ALA A 895 -5.11 4.25 24.15
CA ALA A 895 -4.77 2.90 24.62
C ALA A 895 -3.26 2.64 24.54
N ILE A 896 -2.62 2.91 23.41
CA ILE A 896 -1.18 2.68 23.24
C ILE A 896 -0.36 3.63 24.12
N ALA A 897 -0.77 4.90 24.22
CA ALA A 897 -0.10 5.88 25.07
C ALA A 897 -0.19 5.48 26.55
N GLU A 898 -1.36 5.02 27.00
CA GLU A 898 -1.58 4.53 28.36
C GLU A 898 -0.87 3.20 28.62
N MET A 899 -0.76 2.32 27.62
CA MET A 899 0.09 1.11 27.74
C MET A 899 1.57 1.48 27.93
N ARG A 900 2.04 2.53 27.25
CA ARG A 900 3.41 3.06 27.41
C ARG A 900 3.61 3.68 28.79
N LEU A 901 2.64 4.47 29.28
CA LEU A 901 2.64 5.09 30.61
C LEU A 901 2.57 4.04 31.73
N ALA A 902 1.76 3.00 31.53
CA ALA A 902 1.62 1.90 32.47
C ALA A 902 2.77 0.89 32.38
N GLY A 903 3.75 1.04 31.47
CA GLY A 903 4.88 0.10 31.36
C GLY A 903 4.48 -1.31 30.89
N VAL A 904 3.35 -1.43 30.20
CA VAL A 904 2.91 -2.63 29.49
C VAL A 904 3.58 -2.71 28.10
N LEU A 905 3.91 -1.55 27.54
CA LEU A 905 4.52 -1.37 26.23
C LEU A 905 5.90 -0.73 26.38
N ASP A 906 6.92 -1.30 25.74
CA ASP A 906 8.24 -0.66 25.68
C ASP A 906 8.35 0.42 24.60
N ALA A 907 9.41 1.22 24.67
CA ALA A 907 9.64 2.33 23.73
C ALA A 907 9.76 1.86 22.26
N SER A 908 10.14 0.60 22.02
CA SER A 908 10.28 0.03 20.68
C SER A 908 8.95 -0.46 20.07
N GLY A 909 7.89 -0.52 20.88
CA GLY A 909 6.56 -0.97 20.47
C GLY A 909 6.27 -2.44 20.75
N LEU A 910 7.00 -3.09 21.67
CA LEU A 910 6.74 -4.49 22.06
C LEU A 910 5.88 -4.57 23.33
N ILE A 911 4.84 -5.43 23.30
CA ILE A 911 4.01 -5.72 24.47
C ILE A 911 4.70 -6.81 25.30
N GLY A 912 4.95 -6.55 26.58
CA GLY A 912 5.53 -7.54 27.49
C GLY A 912 4.57 -8.70 27.82
N SER A 913 5.10 -9.84 28.24
CA SER A 913 4.29 -10.98 28.69
C SER A 913 3.55 -10.67 30.01
N ALA A 914 2.61 -11.53 30.40
CA ALA A 914 1.93 -11.42 31.69
C ALA A 914 2.91 -11.40 32.88
N GLU A 915 3.99 -12.18 32.82
CA GLU A 915 5.05 -12.22 33.84
C GLU A 915 5.89 -10.94 33.84
N GLN A 916 6.24 -10.42 32.65
CA GLN A 916 7.08 -9.23 32.52
C GLN A 916 6.34 -7.96 32.95
N THR A 917 5.04 -7.87 32.66
CA THR A 917 4.20 -6.69 32.94
C THR A 917 3.47 -6.77 34.27
N GLY A 918 3.30 -7.97 34.82
CA GLY A 918 2.49 -8.24 36.00
C GLY A 918 0.97 -8.22 35.72
N SER A 919 0.53 -8.25 34.46
CA SER A 919 -0.87 -8.18 34.08
C SER A 919 -1.34 -9.44 33.36
N ALA A 920 -2.40 -10.08 33.85
CA ALA A 920 -3.03 -11.21 33.18
C ALA A 920 -3.73 -10.83 31.85
N ARG A 921 -3.85 -9.53 31.56
CA ARG A 921 -4.42 -9.00 30.31
C ARG A 921 -3.43 -9.01 29.15
N CYS A 922 -2.14 -9.22 29.42
CA CYS A 922 -1.12 -9.48 28.40
C CYS A 922 -1.17 -10.95 28.02
N ILE A 923 -1.85 -11.26 26.92
CA ILE A 923 -2.07 -12.63 26.45
C ILE A 923 -1.10 -12.99 25.32
N PRO A 924 -0.61 -14.23 25.24
CA PRO A 924 0.22 -14.67 24.12
C PRO A 924 -0.51 -14.59 22.79
N ASP A 925 0.15 -14.04 21.77
CA ASP A 925 -0.36 -13.90 20.40
C ASP A 925 0.77 -14.18 19.40
N GLY A 926 0.85 -15.44 18.97
CA GLY A 926 1.94 -15.95 18.13
C GLY A 926 3.31 -15.83 18.80
N ARG A 927 4.18 -14.99 18.23
CA ARG A 927 5.54 -14.71 18.75
C ARG A 927 5.58 -13.45 19.64
N THR A 928 4.45 -12.78 19.81
CA THR A 928 4.29 -11.52 20.53
C THR A 928 3.19 -11.67 21.59
N ASN A 929 2.80 -10.57 22.23
CA ASN A 929 1.65 -10.53 23.13
C ASN A 929 0.62 -9.53 22.63
N SER A 930 -0.61 -9.67 23.09
CA SER A 930 -1.71 -8.73 22.86
C SER A 930 -2.26 -8.27 24.21
N TYR A 931 -2.75 -7.04 24.30
CA TYR A 931 -3.32 -6.49 25.53
C TYR A 931 -4.86 -6.46 25.44
N LEU A 932 -5.52 -7.11 26.39
CA LEU A 932 -6.97 -7.25 26.45
C LEU A 932 -7.65 -6.03 27.12
N LEU A 933 -8.33 -5.20 26.32
CA LEU A 933 -9.15 -4.09 26.82
C LEU A 933 -10.51 -4.57 27.32
N TRP A 934 -11.21 -5.38 26.52
CA TRP A 934 -12.58 -5.82 26.81
C TRP A 934 -12.83 -7.24 26.30
N ASP A 935 -13.57 -8.03 27.08
CA ASP A 935 -14.01 -9.36 26.70
C ASP A 935 -15.54 -9.45 26.83
N GLY A 936 -16.24 -9.36 25.70
CA GLY A 936 -17.69 -9.50 25.62
C GLY A 936 -18.17 -10.92 25.33
N SER A 937 -17.28 -11.92 25.31
CA SER A 937 -17.61 -13.27 24.83
C SER A 937 -18.70 -13.98 25.62
N ALA A 938 -18.88 -13.64 26.90
CA ALA A 938 -19.94 -14.19 27.75
C ALA A 938 -21.36 -13.84 27.26
N ASP A 939 -21.51 -12.72 26.56
CA ASP A 939 -22.79 -12.19 26.06
C ASP A 939 -22.87 -12.20 24.51
N ASP A 940 -22.09 -13.06 23.84
CA ASP A 940 -21.94 -13.10 22.37
C ASP A 940 -21.44 -11.75 21.77
N GLY A 941 -20.73 -10.97 22.58
CA GLY A 941 -20.12 -9.69 22.22
C GLY A 941 -18.67 -9.82 21.74
N PRO A 942 -18.09 -8.75 21.17
CA PRO A 942 -16.74 -8.77 20.64
C PRO A 942 -15.67 -8.81 21.75
N ILE A 943 -14.51 -9.38 21.41
CA ILE A 943 -13.28 -9.25 22.19
C ILE A 943 -12.47 -8.09 21.60
N ILE A 944 -12.09 -7.12 22.43
CA ILE A 944 -11.33 -5.94 22.02
C ILE A 944 -9.91 -6.06 22.59
N THR A 945 -8.95 -6.25 21.69
CA THR A 945 -7.53 -6.33 22.00
C THR A 945 -6.74 -5.27 21.24
N VAL A 946 -5.61 -4.85 21.82
CA VAL A 946 -4.56 -4.11 21.12
C VAL A 946 -3.41 -5.08 20.86
N THR A 947 -3.15 -5.34 19.58
CA THR A 947 -2.15 -6.31 19.14
C THR A 947 -0.82 -5.63 18.78
N ASN A 948 0.26 -6.41 18.70
CA ASN A 948 1.55 -5.90 18.25
C ASN A 948 1.53 -5.34 16.81
N PRO A 949 0.82 -5.95 15.83
CA PRO A 949 0.56 -5.33 14.53
C PRO A 949 -0.16 -3.98 14.60
N ASP A 950 -1.14 -3.81 15.49
CA ASP A 950 -1.85 -2.54 15.68
C ASP A 950 -0.89 -1.44 16.15
N ILE A 951 -0.01 -1.77 17.11
CA ILE A 951 1.04 -0.87 17.58
C ILE A 951 1.96 -0.47 16.44
N ARG A 952 2.36 -1.42 15.58
CA ARG A 952 3.23 -1.14 14.43
C ARG A 952 2.56 -0.19 13.44
N ALA A 953 1.27 -0.35 13.17
CA ALA A 953 0.52 0.56 12.31
C ALA A 953 0.52 2.00 12.85
N ILE A 954 0.27 2.18 14.15
CA ILE A 954 0.32 3.49 14.82
C ILE A 954 1.75 4.05 14.88
N GLN A 955 2.77 3.21 15.09
CA GLN A 955 4.18 3.63 15.07
C GLN A 955 4.60 4.18 13.71
N MET A 956 4.20 3.54 12.62
CA MET A 956 4.51 4.04 11.28
C MET A 956 3.81 5.38 11.01
N ALA A 957 2.53 5.47 11.36
CA ALA A 957 1.75 6.70 11.18
C ALA A 957 2.33 7.88 11.96
N LYS A 958 2.64 7.68 13.25
CA LYS A 958 3.19 8.72 14.10
C LYS A 958 4.63 9.09 13.73
N ALA A 959 5.42 8.13 13.26
CA ALA A 959 6.78 8.40 12.80
C ALA A 959 6.77 9.28 11.55
N ALA A 960 5.89 9.00 10.58
CA ALA A 960 5.72 9.84 9.40
C ALA A 960 5.35 11.28 9.78
N LEU A 961 4.36 11.43 10.67
CA LEU A 961 3.89 12.73 11.15
C LEU A 961 5.00 13.56 11.81
N TYR A 962 5.70 12.95 12.77
CA TYR A 962 6.78 13.60 13.50
C TYR A 962 7.94 13.98 12.58
N SER A 963 8.30 13.11 11.64
CA SER A 963 9.38 13.37 10.68
C SER A 963 9.10 14.58 9.80
N GLY A 964 7.86 14.74 9.34
CA GLY A 964 7.46 15.93 8.59
C GLY A 964 7.61 17.19 9.44
N ALA A 965 7.13 17.18 10.68
CA ALA A 965 7.28 18.31 11.60
C ALA A 965 8.76 18.64 11.90
N ARG A 966 9.57 17.64 12.24
CA ARG A 966 11.01 17.82 12.52
C ARG A 966 11.78 18.30 11.31
N LEU A 967 11.43 17.83 10.11
CA LEU A 967 12.02 18.30 8.86
C LEU A 967 11.71 19.79 8.62
N LEU A 968 10.48 20.23 8.84
CA LEU A 968 10.14 21.65 8.76
C LEU A 968 10.91 22.45 9.80
N MET A 969 11.03 21.95 11.05
CA MET A 969 11.82 22.60 12.10
C MET A 969 13.31 22.71 11.72
N ASP A 970 13.89 21.68 11.11
CA ASP A 970 15.28 21.72 10.62
C ASP A 970 15.47 22.79 9.54
N LYS A 971 14.52 22.90 8.59
CA LYS A 971 14.54 23.95 7.55
C LYS A 971 14.26 25.33 8.12
N PHE A 972 13.46 25.39 9.19
CA PHE A 972 13.21 26.61 9.95
C PHE A 972 14.41 27.02 10.83
N GLU A 973 15.36 26.10 11.05
CA GLU A 973 16.53 26.24 11.91
C GLU A 973 16.18 26.42 13.40
N VAL A 974 15.24 25.61 13.89
CA VAL A 974 14.74 25.66 15.27
C VAL A 974 14.65 24.27 15.89
N ASP A 975 14.73 24.23 17.23
CA ASP A 975 14.60 22.98 17.98
C ASP A 975 13.27 22.84 18.74
N THR A 976 12.51 23.93 18.86
CA THR A 976 11.25 23.99 19.60
C THR A 976 10.21 24.80 18.84
N VAL A 977 8.93 24.54 19.12
CA VAL A 977 7.79 25.31 18.62
C VAL A 977 7.02 25.91 19.79
N ASP A 978 6.51 27.13 19.62
CA ASP A 978 5.84 27.86 20.70
C ASP A 978 4.41 27.38 20.89
N ARG A 979 3.74 27.05 19.78
CA ARG A 979 2.33 26.64 19.74
C ARG A 979 2.10 25.56 18.70
N ILE A 980 1.25 24.58 19.04
CA ILE A 980 0.82 23.52 18.12
C ILE A 980 -0.70 23.59 17.97
N VAL A 981 -1.18 23.50 16.73
CA VAL A 981 -2.60 23.41 16.41
C VAL A 981 -2.88 22.10 15.68
N LEU A 982 -3.64 21.23 16.32
CA LEU A 982 -4.15 20.00 15.73
C LEU A 982 -5.46 20.28 14.99
N ALA A 983 -5.39 20.26 13.67
CA ALA A 983 -6.51 20.42 12.77
C ALA A 983 -7.01 19.06 12.25
N GLY A 984 -8.12 19.10 11.53
CA GLY A 984 -8.76 17.94 10.94
C GLY A 984 -9.87 17.38 11.82
N ALA A 985 -10.80 16.67 11.19
CA ALA A 985 -11.94 16.05 11.89
C ALA A 985 -11.48 15.09 12.98
N PHE A 986 -10.31 14.46 12.80
CA PHE A 986 -9.71 13.59 13.78
C PHE A 986 -8.91 14.36 14.86
N GLY A 987 -8.17 15.40 14.46
CA GLY A 987 -7.41 16.29 15.35
C GLY A 987 -8.21 16.83 16.53
N ALA A 988 -9.50 17.12 16.31
CA ALA A 988 -10.48 17.56 17.31
C ALA A 988 -10.63 16.64 18.55
N HIS A 989 -10.30 15.36 18.39
CA HIS A 989 -10.55 14.32 19.39
C HIS A 989 -9.27 13.70 19.95
N ILE A 990 -8.09 14.18 19.53
CA ILE A 990 -6.81 13.72 20.04
C ILE A 990 -6.47 14.45 21.35
N SER A 991 -6.10 13.71 22.38
CA SER A 991 -5.52 14.28 23.59
C SER A 991 -4.09 14.74 23.37
N SER A 992 -3.81 16.01 23.63
CA SER A 992 -2.46 16.60 23.53
C SER A 992 -1.42 15.82 24.36
N LYS A 993 -1.80 15.33 25.55
CA LYS A 993 -0.95 14.50 26.41
C LYS A 993 -0.56 13.21 25.69
N HIS A 994 -1.55 12.47 25.17
CA HIS A 994 -1.33 11.17 24.54
C HIS A 994 -0.58 11.30 23.21
N ALA A 995 -0.88 12.32 22.41
CA ALA A 995 -0.16 12.64 21.18
C ALA A 995 1.34 12.83 21.45
N MET A 996 1.68 13.60 22.50
CA MET A 996 3.07 13.85 22.86
C MET A 996 3.75 12.61 23.48
N VAL A 997 3.04 11.81 24.29
CA VAL A 997 3.54 10.53 24.84
C VAL A 997 3.93 9.55 23.72
N LEU A 998 3.11 9.46 22.66
CA LEU A 998 3.43 8.64 21.51
C LEU A 998 4.55 9.25 20.66
N GLY A 999 4.79 10.57 20.76
CA GLY A 999 5.66 11.33 19.88
C GLY A 999 5.06 11.52 18.49
N MET A 1000 3.76 11.80 18.43
CA MET A 1000 3.08 12.27 17.21
C MET A 1000 3.43 13.72 16.89
N ILE A 1001 3.71 14.52 17.92
CA ILE A 1001 4.04 15.95 17.82
C ILE A 1001 5.34 16.25 18.59
N PRO A 1002 6.08 17.31 18.21
CA PRO A 1002 7.22 17.83 18.97
C PRO A 1002 6.85 18.21 20.41
N ASP A 1003 7.87 18.27 21.26
CA ASP A 1003 7.72 18.65 22.66
C ASP A 1003 7.29 20.13 22.77
N CYS A 1004 6.15 20.37 23.40
CA CYS A 1004 5.51 21.68 23.52
C CYS A 1004 4.71 21.75 24.83
N PRO A 1005 4.61 22.90 25.52
CA PRO A 1005 3.73 23.04 26.67
C PRO A 1005 2.30 22.62 26.33
N LEU A 1006 1.69 21.74 27.14
CA LEU A 1006 0.38 21.15 26.83
C LEU A 1006 -0.72 22.21 26.70
N GLU A 1007 -0.61 23.31 27.46
CA GLU A 1007 -1.49 24.47 27.37
C GLU A 1007 -1.42 25.21 26.03
N ASN A 1008 -0.33 25.05 25.27
CA ASN A 1008 -0.10 25.63 23.96
C ASN A 1008 -0.42 24.67 22.81
N VAL A 1009 -0.88 23.45 23.12
CA VAL A 1009 -1.35 22.48 22.13
C VAL A 1009 -2.87 22.55 22.08
N THR A 1010 -3.39 23.23 21.06
CA THR A 1010 -4.82 23.47 20.85
C THR A 1010 -5.36 22.63 19.70
N SER A 1011 -6.67 22.41 19.65
CA SER A 1011 -7.33 21.87 18.47
C SER A 1011 -8.21 22.91 17.80
N ALA A 1012 -8.17 22.97 16.47
CA ALA A 1012 -8.94 23.90 15.64
C ALA A 1012 -10.06 23.21 14.84
N GLY A 1013 -10.44 21.98 15.22
CA GLY A 1013 -11.53 21.26 14.58
C GLY A 1013 -11.37 21.15 13.05
N ASN A 1014 -12.45 21.46 12.31
CA ASN A 1014 -12.40 21.51 10.85
C ASN A 1014 -11.88 22.87 10.33
N ALA A 1015 -10.59 23.14 10.55
CA ALA A 1015 -9.96 24.38 10.12
C ALA A 1015 -10.05 24.61 8.60
N ALA A 1016 -9.95 23.55 7.78
CA ALA A 1016 -10.14 23.64 6.33
C ALA A 1016 -11.54 24.15 5.95
N GLY A 1017 -12.60 23.59 6.56
CA GLY A 1017 -13.97 24.07 6.39
C GLY A 1017 -14.18 25.51 6.87
N THR A 1018 -13.51 25.92 7.94
CA THR A 1018 -13.51 27.31 8.41
C THR A 1018 -12.84 28.24 7.40
N GLY A 1019 -11.68 27.86 6.84
CA GLY A 1019 -11.01 28.60 5.77
C GLY A 1019 -11.86 28.75 4.52
N ALA A 1020 -12.55 27.69 4.09
CA ALA A 1020 -13.50 27.75 2.98
C ALA A 1020 -14.63 28.76 3.25
N ARG A 1021 -15.11 28.84 4.50
CA ARG A 1021 -16.15 29.79 4.92
C ARG A 1021 -15.64 31.22 4.96
N ILE A 1022 -14.40 31.44 5.40
CA ILE A 1022 -13.73 32.75 5.35
C ILE A 1022 -13.66 33.23 3.88
N ALA A 1023 -13.19 32.40 2.96
CA ALA A 1023 -13.08 32.74 1.54
C ALA A 1023 -14.44 32.89 0.81
N LEU A 1024 -15.50 32.24 1.31
CA LEU A 1024 -16.87 32.45 0.83
C LEU A 1024 -17.43 33.80 1.28
N LEU A 1025 -17.25 34.13 2.56
CA LEU A 1025 -17.88 35.29 3.20
C LEU A 1025 -17.07 36.58 3.07
N ASN A 1026 -15.78 36.47 2.74
CA ASN A 1026 -14.88 37.59 2.50
C ASN A 1026 -14.06 37.39 1.23
N ILE A 1027 -14.34 38.22 0.22
CA ILE A 1027 -13.65 38.21 -1.07
C ILE A 1027 -12.19 38.65 -0.98
N GLU A 1028 -11.83 39.51 -0.02
CA GLU A 1028 -10.43 39.93 0.19
C GLU A 1028 -9.58 38.75 0.69
N ALA A 1029 -10.21 37.84 1.44
CA ALA A 1029 -9.54 36.62 1.90
C ALA A 1029 -9.15 35.68 0.75
N ARG A 1030 -9.82 35.76 -0.42
CA ARG A 1030 -9.41 35.04 -1.65
C ARG A 1030 -8.07 35.57 -2.16
N THR A 1031 -7.91 36.89 -2.21
CA THR A 1031 -6.63 37.53 -2.56
C THR A 1031 -5.53 37.20 -1.54
N ASP A 1032 -5.86 37.26 -0.25
CA ASP A 1032 -4.89 37.01 0.82
C ASP A 1032 -4.37 35.58 0.78
N ILE A 1033 -5.24 34.58 0.58
CA ILE A 1033 -4.78 33.18 0.53
C ILE A 1033 -3.97 32.88 -0.73
N GLU A 1034 -4.33 33.44 -1.88
CA GLU A 1034 -3.54 33.29 -3.11
C GLU A 1034 -2.14 33.85 -2.97
N LYS A 1035 -2.03 35.03 -2.35
CA LYS A 1035 -0.73 35.61 -2.01
C LYS A 1035 0.04 34.72 -1.03
N THR A 1036 -0.61 34.29 0.04
CA THR A 1036 0.01 33.46 1.09
C THR A 1036 0.55 32.16 0.51
N VAL A 1037 -0.21 31.46 -0.34
CA VAL A 1037 0.25 30.22 -1.00
C VAL A 1037 1.44 30.46 -1.93
N GLY A 1038 1.55 31.64 -2.55
CA GLY A 1038 2.72 32.04 -3.33
C GLY A 1038 3.98 32.28 -2.48
N GLU A 1039 3.82 32.60 -1.20
CA GLU A 1039 4.90 32.89 -0.24
C GLU A 1039 5.31 31.66 0.60
N ILE A 1040 4.47 30.62 0.66
CA ILE A 1040 4.78 29.36 1.35
C ILE A 1040 5.92 28.62 0.62
N GLU A 1041 6.99 28.31 1.35
CA GLU A 1041 8.07 27.45 0.88
C GLU A 1041 7.66 25.98 1.03
N LYS A 1042 7.84 25.22 -0.05
CA LYS A 1042 7.29 23.86 -0.20
C LYS A 1042 8.41 22.86 -0.02
N ILE A 1043 8.27 22.00 0.98
CA ILE A 1043 9.28 20.97 1.29
C ILE A 1043 8.75 19.60 0.86
N GLU A 1044 9.40 19.01 -0.15
CA GLU A 1044 9.06 17.69 -0.66
C GLU A 1044 9.77 16.61 0.16
N THR A 1045 9.03 15.95 1.06
CA THR A 1045 9.59 14.94 1.98
C THR A 1045 10.30 13.80 1.25
N ALA A 1046 9.85 13.43 0.04
CA ALA A 1046 10.39 12.31 -0.72
C ALA A 1046 11.84 12.51 -1.19
N VAL A 1047 12.32 13.77 -1.30
CA VAL A 1047 13.70 14.08 -1.75
C VAL A 1047 14.62 14.51 -0.61
N GLU A 1048 14.11 14.59 0.62
CA GLU A 1048 14.86 15.13 1.75
C GLU A 1048 15.68 14.03 2.45
N PRO A 1049 17.04 14.09 2.42
CA PRO A 1049 17.89 12.98 2.87
C PRO A 1049 17.70 12.59 4.34
N ARG A 1050 17.29 13.53 5.18
CA ARG A 1050 17.10 13.33 6.63
C ARG A 1050 15.72 12.80 7.01
N PHE A 1051 14.76 12.74 6.08
CA PHE A 1051 13.41 12.28 6.41
C PHE A 1051 13.42 10.83 6.94
N GLN A 1052 14.21 9.95 6.31
CA GLN A 1052 14.33 8.55 6.73
C GLN A 1052 15.01 8.42 8.12
N GLU A 1053 16.00 9.25 8.40
CA GLU A 1053 16.65 9.33 9.72
C GLU A 1053 15.63 9.71 10.79
N HIS A 1054 14.89 10.80 10.56
CA HIS A 1054 13.83 11.26 11.46
C HIS A 1054 12.76 10.18 11.65
N PHE A 1055 12.39 9.46 10.59
CA PHE A 1055 11.37 8.41 10.64
C PHE A 1055 11.80 7.23 11.51
N VAL A 1056 13.05 6.79 11.37
CA VAL A 1056 13.59 5.71 12.21
C VAL A 1056 13.61 6.15 13.68
N ASN A 1057 14.08 7.37 13.95
CA ASN A 1057 14.14 7.90 15.32
C ASN A 1057 12.74 8.07 15.95
N ALA A 1058 11.80 8.56 15.14
CA ALA A 1058 10.42 8.76 15.52
C ALA A 1058 9.61 7.46 15.55
N SER A 1059 10.18 6.28 15.27
CA SER A 1059 9.48 5.01 15.47
C SER A 1059 9.38 4.61 16.96
N ALA A 1060 10.35 5.04 17.78
CA ALA A 1060 10.34 4.82 19.22
C ALA A 1060 9.38 5.79 19.92
N MET A 1061 8.73 5.42 21.03
CA MET A 1061 7.75 6.29 21.74
C MET A 1061 8.35 6.92 23.02
N PRO A 1062 8.47 8.27 23.09
CA PRO A 1062 8.05 9.26 22.09
C PRO A 1062 9.03 9.41 20.90
N ASN A 1063 10.33 9.31 21.13
CA ASN A 1063 11.38 9.37 20.10
C ASN A 1063 12.70 8.79 20.67
N SER A 1064 13.60 8.25 19.85
CA SER A 1064 14.90 7.75 20.31
C SER A 1064 16.03 8.78 20.29
N ALA A 1065 15.87 9.88 19.55
CA ALA A 1065 16.85 10.96 19.41
C ALA A 1065 16.44 12.22 20.18
N ASP A 1066 15.17 12.65 20.05
CA ASP A 1066 14.70 13.87 20.69
C ASP A 1066 14.31 13.62 22.17
N PRO A 1067 14.72 14.50 23.12
CA PRO A 1067 14.68 14.21 24.55
C PRO A 1067 13.36 14.51 25.28
N PHE A 1068 12.42 15.24 24.67
CA PHE A 1068 11.10 15.62 25.25
C PHE A 1068 11.14 16.09 26.73
N PRO A 1069 11.95 17.11 27.09
CA PRO A 1069 12.08 17.58 28.47
C PRO A 1069 10.77 18.09 29.11
N ILE A 1070 9.87 18.71 28.35
CA ILE A 1070 8.58 19.23 28.84
C ILE A 1070 7.68 18.06 29.19
N LEU A 1071 7.48 17.10 28.27
CA LEU A 1071 6.73 15.88 28.55
C LEU A 1071 7.26 15.14 29.79
N ASN A 1072 8.58 14.92 29.87
CA ASN A 1072 9.22 14.22 30.98
C ASN A 1072 9.10 14.95 32.33
N SER A 1073 8.70 16.22 32.33
CA SER A 1073 8.37 16.97 33.55
C SER A 1073 6.92 16.77 34.02
N ILE A 1074 6.05 16.30 33.12
CA ILE A 1074 4.59 16.17 33.34
C ILE A 1074 4.21 14.71 33.61
N VAL A 1075 4.87 13.76 32.92
CA VAL A 1075 4.60 12.32 33.05
C VAL A 1075 5.87 11.54 33.35
N ASP A 1076 5.73 10.41 34.04
CA ASP A 1076 6.80 9.44 34.26
C ASP A 1076 6.68 8.32 33.22
N LEU A 1077 7.66 8.19 32.33
CA LEU A 1077 7.69 7.15 31.31
C LEU A 1077 8.57 5.97 31.79
N PRO A 1078 8.01 4.78 32.04
CA PRO A 1078 8.78 3.63 32.50
C PRO A 1078 9.90 3.25 31.52
N ASP A 1079 11.08 2.92 32.05
CA ASP A 1079 12.22 2.39 31.27
C ASP A 1079 12.17 0.85 31.28
N VAL A 1080 11.30 0.30 30.42
CA VAL A 1080 11.10 -1.15 30.25
C VAL A 1080 11.58 -1.59 28.86
N SER A 1081 12.05 -2.82 28.75
CA SER A 1081 12.45 -3.43 27.47
C SER A 1081 12.08 -4.91 27.47
N PHE A 1082 11.33 -5.35 26.45
CA PHE A 1082 10.78 -6.71 26.40
C PHE A 1082 11.41 -7.59 25.32
N ASN A 1083 12.49 -7.14 24.67
CA ASN A 1083 13.21 -7.94 23.69
C ASN A 1083 13.73 -9.24 24.32
N ALA A 1084 13.35 -10.38 23.73
CA ALA A 1084 13.74 -11.70 24.21
C ALA A 1084 15.25 -11.94 23.96
N GLY A 1085 16.03 -11.61 24.98
CA GLY A 1085 17.41 -12.02 25.17
C GLY A 1085 17.73 -12.02 26.65
N GLY A 1086 17.20 -12.98 27.41
CA GLY A 1086 17.49 -13.08 28.83
C GLY A 1086 17.00 -14.36 29.51
N GLY A 1087 17.95 -15.25 29.77
CA GLY A 1087 18.03 -16.06 30.98
C GLY A 1087 19.53 -16.34 31.20
N GLU A 1088 20.18 -16.10 32.33
CA GLU A 1088 19.77 -15.73 33.68
C GLU A 1088 20.90 -14.91 34.36
N GLU A 1089 20.61 -14.39 35.55
CA GLU A 1089 21.51 -13.76 36.54
C GLU A 1089 21.92 -12.29 36.33
N ALA A 1090 21.00 -11.38 36.68
CA ALA A 1090 21.38 -10.05 37.18
C ALA A 1090 20.93 -9.89 38.64
N GLY A 1091 21.67 -10.54 39.53
CA GLY A 1091 21.66 -10.23 40.96
C GLY A 1091 22.09 -8.78 41.20
N GLY A 1092 21.16 -8.02 41.80
CA GLY A 1092 21.25 -6.67 42.35
C GLY A 1092 22.58 -5.91 42.32
N ARG A 1093 22.54 -4.68 41.77
CA ARG A 1093 23.38 -3.59 42.27
C ARG A 1093 22.65 -2.24 42.27
N ARG A 1094 22.33 -1.81 43.49
CA ARG A 1094 21.89 -0.47 43.91
C ARG A 1094 22.55 0.66 43.12
N ARG A 1095 21.72 1.55 42.56
CA ARG A 1095 22.05 2.94 42.22
C ARG A 1095 22.82 3.60 43.38
N ARG A 1096 24.05 4.04 43.13
CA ARG A 1096 24.76 4.98 44.01
C ARG A 1096 24.89 6.32 43.29
N ARG A 1097 24.20 7.31 43.83
CA ARG A 1097 24.21 8.72 43.41
C ARG A 1097 25.50 9.39 43.88
N ARG A 1098 26.09 10.22 43.00
CA ARG A 1098 27.00 11.37 43.22
C ARG A 1098 28.29 11.20 44.04
N ARG A 1099 29.43 11.54 43.41
CA ARG A 1099 30.23 12.77 43.66
C ARG A 1099 31.47 12.77 42.76
N GLY A 1100 31.74 13.90 42.11
CA GLY A 1100 32.89 14.15 41.24
C GLY A 1100 32.44 14.99 40.06
#